data_AF-A0A534BXD7-F1
#
_entry.id   AF-A0A534BXD7-F1
#
_cell.length_a   1.000
_cell.length_b   1.000
_cell.length_c   1.000
_cell.angle_alpha   90.00
_cell.angle_beta   90.00
_cell.angle_gamma   90.00
#
_symmetry.space_group_name_H-M   'P 1'
#
loop_
_entity.id
_entity.type
_entity.pdbx_description
1 polymer ?
#
loop_
_entity_poly.entity_id
_entity_poly.type
_entity_poly.pdbx_seq_one_letter_code
_entity_poly.pdbx_strand_id
1 'polypeptide(L)'
;MDRATAQQLNHPRTGLAALRAQLRAATLRPEADASGELLADLSVAQAALERAATRAARWVESARADERSRPLVDKMLEQFPLDSAQGKALMSLAEALLRTPDPRRADQLIAERLASVRAAGVPGDTDLLLRTGFTLLGAAGRLLPEVSAELSGEFSAASLARPMIAPIVRAALRQSMQLLGHAFIVGETIDAALARGRCEPGLALCSFDVLGEGARTEADAQRYYDSYAHAIGALSAQAAGAVHARSGISVKLSALEPRYTQLQSARVNEQLGPRMLELARRAARAGIGFTIDAEEADRLDLSLDIVEKLSRDPATRSWEGLGLAVQAYGRRAPLVLDWVAALARDSGRRMTVRLVKGAYWDSEIKRAQERGLASFPVYTSKAATDASYLECARQLFAAGQVIYPQFATHNAYTVAAMLELAPASAAYEFQRLHGMGEALYEAARAEVPALPPVRVYAPVGTHEDLLPYLVRRLLENGANSSFVHQFMNTQIPVEQVVRDPVSSLSSHASRPTRVREPHALFGAERANSEGQDFGDPAALAALQAQVQQHAGETYVGGPILSGRRTRDARTPVTSPADTRETVGLTRDASAAQIRHAMQAAHEAQPHWDARPAAERAACLTRAADLLQQRRGLFLSLLVREAGKTLPD
;
A
#
# COMPACT_ATOMS: atom_id res chain seq x y z
N MET A 1 3.62 -27.47 16.73
CA MET A 1 2.33 -27.72 17.41
C MET A 1 1.57 -28.74 16.59
N ASP A 2 1.20 -29.86 17.20
CA ASP A 2 0.73 -31.07 16.51
C ASP A 2 -0.62 -30.91 15.81
N ARG A 3 -0.74 -31.56 14.64
CA ARG A 3 -1.91 -31.60 13.72
C ARG A 3 -3.16 -32.33 14.28
N ALA A 4 -3.29 -32.47 15.59
CA ALA A 4 -4.34 -33.27 16.22
C ALA A 4 -5.56 -32.45 16.70
N THR A 5 -5.55 -31.11 16.64
CA THR A 5 -6.66 -30.28 17.14
C THR A 5 -7.76 -29.99 16.11
N ALA A 6 -7.80 -30.73 14.99
CA ALA A 6 -8.78 -30.55 13.92
C ALA A 6 -10.22 -31.00 14.27
N GLN A 7 -10.46 -31.58 15.45
CA GLN A 7 -11.77 -32.13 15.82
C GLN A 7 -12.62 -31.27 16.78
N GLN A 8 -12.21 -30.02 17.10
CA GLN A 8 -13.02 -29.12 17.94
C GLN A 8 -13.67 -27.93 17.21
N LEU A 9 -13.58 -27.85 15.87
CA LEU A 9 -14.21 -26.79 15.07
C LEU A 9 -15.66 -27.09 14.66
N ASN A 10 -16.49 -27.63 15.57
CA ASN A 10 -17.85 -28.11 15.25
C ASN A 10 -18.93 -27.02 15.13
N HIS A 11 -18.54 -25.77 14.83
CA HIS A 11 -19.44 -24.74 14.30
C HIS A 11 -18.74 -23.98 13.15
N PRO A 12 -19.35 -23.87 11.95
CA PRO A 12 -18.72 -23.21 10.81
C PRO A 12 -18.36 -21.73 11.09
N ARG A 13 -19.21 -21.03 11.85
CA ARG A 13 -18.94 -19.64 12.30
C ARG A 13 -17.80 -19.53 13.30
N THR A 14 -17.60 -20.52 14.17
CA THR A 14 -16.44 -20.52 15.09
C THR A 14 -15.12 -20.74 14.34
N GLY A 15 -15.14 -21.43 13.19
CA GLY A 15 -13.96 -21.59 12.33
C GLY A 15 -13.49 -20.30 11.67
N LEU A 16 -14.40 -19.55 11.02
CA LEU A 16 -14.04 -18.30 10.35
C LEU A 16 -13.57 -17.22 11.33
N ALA A 17 -14.23 -17.10 12.49
CA ALA A 17 -13.83 -16.16 13.53
C ALA A 17 -12.43 -16.49 14.10
N ALA A 18 -12.12 -17.78 14.29
CA ALA A 18 -10.80 -18.20 14.74
C ALA A 18 -9.71 -17.89 13.71
N LEU A 19 -9.96 -18.14 12.43
CA LEU A 19 -9.04 -17.77 11.34
C LEU A 19 -8.82 -16.25 11.26
N ARG A 20 -9.88 -15.44 11.45
CA ARG A 20 -9.74 -13.98 11.56
C ARG A 20 -8.92 -13.54 12.77
N ALA A 21 -9.05 -14.22 13.91
CA ALA A 21 -8.23 -13.93 15.08
C ALA A 21 -6.74 -14.25 14.83
N GLN A 22 -6.44 -15.37 14.17
CA GLN A 22 -5.07 -15.73 13.75
C GLN A 22 -4.48 -14.70 12.79
N LEU A 23 -5.26 -14.25 11.81
CA LEU A 23 -4.89 -13.18 10.89
C LEU A 23 -4.48 -11.89 11.60
N ARG A 24 -5.30 -11.45 12.57
CA ARG A 24 -5.03 -10.24 13.36
C ARG A 24 -3.76 -10.38 14.18
N ALA A 25 -3.58 -11.52 14.86
CA ALA A 25 -2.37 -11.82 15.63
C ALA A 25 -1.09 -11.84 14.76
N ALA A 26 -1.21 -12.17 13.48
CA ALA A 26 -0.10 -12.18 12.52
C ALA A 26 0.22 -10.81 11.89
N THR A 27 -0.53 -9.74 12.19
CA THR A 27 -0.39 -8.43 11.53
C THR A 27 1.02 -7.87 11.59
N LEU A 28 1.66 -7.91 12.76
CA LEU A 28 3.02 -7.39 12.98
C LEU A 28 4.00 -8.48 13.40
N ARG A 29 3.75 -9.74 12.99
CA ARG A 29 4.61 -10.88 13.37
C ARG A 29 6.05 -10.69 12.88
N PRO A 30 7.08 -11.17 13.59
CA PRO A 30 8.47 -11.05 13.16
C PRO A 30 8.72 -11.63 11.75
N GLU A 31 9.55 -10.96 10.95
CA GLU A 31 9.87 -11.42 9.59
C GLU A 31 10.61 -12.75 9.56
N ALA A 32 11.46 -13.00 10.57
CA ALA A 32 12.25 -14.23 10.66
C ALA A 32 11.34 -15.45 10.79
N ASP A 33 10.35 -15.38 11.68
CA ASP A 33 9.36 -16.46 11.87
C ASP A 33 8.58 -16.68 10.58
N ALA A 34 8.10 -15.59 9.98
CA ALA A 34 7.33 -15.66 8.74
C ALA A 34 8.11 -16.25 7.57
N SER A 35 9.36 -15.84 7.42
CA SER A 35 10.25 -16.32 6.35
C SER A 35 10.69 -17.76 6.58
N GLY A 36 10.89 -18.17 7.85
CA GLY A 36 11.22 -19.55 8.21
C GLY A 36 10.12 -20.54 7.83
N GLU A 37 8.85 -20.18 8.09
CA GLU A 37 7.68 -20.97 7.65
C GLU A 37 7.66 -21.12 6.13
N LEU A 38 7.84 -20.03 5.38
CA LEU A 38 7.87 -20.06 3.91
C LEU A 38 8.97 -20.98 3.35
N LEU A 39 10.17 -20.94 3.93
CA LEU A 39 11.28 -21.80 3.51
C LEU A 39 10.99 -23.28 3.79
N ALA A 40 10.37 -23.59 4.93
CA ALA A 40 9.97 -24.94 5.27
C ALA A 40 8.91 -25.46 4.29
N ASP A 41 7.88 -24.67 4.01
CA ASP A 41 6.77 -25.06 3.14
C ASP A 41 7.19 -25.22 1.67
N LEU A 42 8.11 -24.39 1.18
CA LEU A 42 8.59 -24.44 -0.20
C LEU A 42 9.65 -25.53 -0.46
N SER A 43 10.23 -26.12 0.59
CA SER A 43 11.25 -27.17 0.45
C SER A 43 10.78 -28.37 -0.38
N VAL A 44 9.49 -28.71 -0.32
CA VAL A 44 8.89 -29.82 -1.08
C VAL A 44 8.77 -29.52 -2.57
N ALA A 45 8.88 -28.26 -2.97
CA ALA A 45 8.69 -27.79 -4.34
C ALA A 45 10.02 -27.50 -5.08
N GLN A 46 11.17 -27.70 -4.44
CA GLN A 46 12.49 -27.29 -4.93
C GLN A 46 12.78 -27.76 -6.37
N ALA A 47 12.50 -29.03 -6.69
CA ALA A 47 12.74 -29.56 -8.03
C ALA A 47 11.88 -28.88 -9.12
N ALA A 48 10.65 -28.46 -8.80
CA ALA A 48 9.79 -27.71 -9.71
C ALA A 48 10.32 -26.28 -9.92
N LEU A 49 10.80 -25.66 -8.83
CA LEU A 49 11.37 -24.31 -8.84
C LEU A 49 12.69 -24.23 -9.63
N GLU A 50 13.49 -25.29 -9.64
CA GLU A 50 14.70 -25.39 -10.48
C GLU A 50 14.37 -25.46 -11.97
N ARG A 51 13.37 -26.27 -12.35
CA ARG A 51 12.88 -26.31 -13.75
C ARG A 51 12.30 -24.97 -14.19
N ALA A 52 11.59 -24.29 -13.28
CA ALA A 52 11.05 -22.96 -13.52
C ALA A 52 12.15 -21.94 -13.82
N ALA A 53 13.29 -22.00 -13.11
CA ALA A 53 14.44 -21.14 -13.37
C ALA A 53 14.96 -21.30 -14.81
N THR A 54 15.19 -22.55 -15.23
CA THR A 54 15.67 -22.88 -16.58
C THR A 54 14.70 -22.45 -17.67
N ARG A 55 13.39 -22.64 -17.45
CA ARG A 55 12.34 -22.19 -18.38
C ARG A 55 12.30 -20.68 -18.48
N ALA A 56 12.30 -19.98 -17.34
CA ALA A 56 12.28 -18.53 -17.30
C ALA A 56 13.51 -17.91 -17.98
N ALA A 57 14.70 -18.50 -17.81
CA ALA A 57 15.92 -18.04 -18.46
C ALA A 57 15.75 -17.99 -19.99
N ARG A 58 15.23 -19.07 -20.59
CA ARG A 58 14.96 -19.15 -22.03
C ARG A 58 13.96 -18.11 -22.50
N TRP A 59 12.92 -17.81 -21.72
CA TRP A 59 11.96 -16.75 -22.06
C TRP A 59 12.58 -15.36 -22.02
N VAL A 60 13.45 -15.08 -21.04
CA VAL A 60 14.18 -13.80 -20.97
C VAL A 60 15.09 -13.65 -22.18
N GLU A 61 15.85 -14.69 -22.53
CA GLU A 61 16.72 -14.69 -23.71
C GLU A 61 15.92 -14.47 -25.01
N SER A 62 14.84 -15.21 -25.19
CA SER A 62 13.96 -15.08 -26.36
C SER A 62 13.34 -13.70 -26.47
N ALA A 63 12.87 -13.12 -25.35
CA ALA A 63 12.26 -11.80 -25.35
C ALA A 63 13.29 -10.69 -25.62
N ARG A 64 14.50 -10.80 -25.06
CA ARG A 64 15.60 -9.84 -25.32
C ARG A 64 16.08 -9.87 -26.77
N ALA A 65 15.98 -11.02 -27.44
CA ALA A 65 16.37 -11.18 -28.84
C ALA A 65 15.36 -10.58 -29.83
N ASP A 66 14.11 -10.35 -29.42
CA ASP A 66 13.06 -9.79 -30.28
C ASP A 66 12.99 -8.25 -30.16
N GLU A 67 13.58 -7.53 -31.12
CA GLU A 67 13.55 -6.06 -31.16
C GLU A 67 12.15 -5.46 -31.32
N ARG A 68 11.18 -6.23 -31.86
CA ARG A 68 9.80 -5.77 -32.08
C ARG A 68 8.98 -5.74 -30.80
N SER A 69 9.42 -6.45 -29.77
CA SER A 69 8.70 -6.67 -28.52
C SER A 69 8.89 -5.55 -27.48
N ARG A 70 9.71 -4.53 -27.77
CA ARG A 70 10.00 -3.41 -26.85
C ARG A 70 8.86 -2.38 -26.77
N PRO A 71 8.12 -2.30 -25.65
CA PRO A 71 7.12 -1.26 -25.42
C PRO A 71 7.75 0.14 -25.35
N LEU A 72 6.95 1.17 -25.66
CA LEU A 72 7.37 2.58 -25.61
C LEU A 72 7.87 2.99 -24.20
N VAL A 73 7.22 2.45 -23.16
CA VAL A 73 7.55 2.73 -21.76
C VAL A 73 8.95 2.21 -21.41
N ASP A 74 9.32 1.01 -21.86
CA ASP A 74 10.64 0.43 -21.58
C ASP A 74 11.75 1.24 -22.26
N LYS A 75 11.53 1.69 -23.50
CA LYS A 75 12.45 2.60 -24.20
C LYS A 75 12.62 3.93 -23.47
N MET A 76 11.57 4.43 -22.83
CA MET A 76 11.61 5.68 -22.07
C MET A 76 12.31 5.51 -20.71
N LEU A 77 12.07 4.40 -20.01
CA LEU A 77 12.74 4.08 -18.74
C LEU A 77 14.25 3.79 -18.93
N GLU A 78 14.66 3.19 -20.06
CA GLU A 78 16.07 3.06 -20.43
C GLU A 78 16.74 4.43 -20.66
N GLN A 79 16.04 5.37 -21.29
CA GLN A 79 16.54 6.72 -21.55
C GLN A 79 16.56 7.61 -20.30
N PHE A 80 15.67 7.35 -19.33
CA PHE A 80 15.59 8.06 -18.05
C PHE A 80 15.54 7.06 -16.87
N PRO A 81 16.70 6.48 -16.48
CA PRO A 81 16.76 5.56 -15.37
C PRO A 81 16.21 6.22 -14.08
N LEU A 82 15.12 5.67 -13.55
CA LEU A 82 14.42 6.21 -12.37
C LEU A 82 15.26 6.09 -11.08
N ASP A 83 16.35 5.34 -11.13
CA ASP A 83 17.29 5.09 -10.05
C ASP A 83 18.36 6.18 -9.88
N SER A 84 18.55 6.97 -10.93
CA SER A 84 19.37 8.17 -10.94
C SER A 84 18.81 9.21 -9.95
N ALA A 85 19.70 10.08 -9.42
CA ALA A 85 19.26 11.19 -8.57
C ALA A 85 18.20 12.06 -9.28
N GLN A 86 18.32 12.16 -10.60
CA GLN A 86 17.44 12.88 -11.51
C GLN A 86 16.07 12.19 -11.65
N GLY A 87 16.03 10.87 -11.80
CA GLY A 87 14.79 10.09 -11.87
C GLY A 87 13.98 10.14 -10.57
N LYS A 88 14.65 9.99 -9.43
CA LYS A 88 14.03 10.12 -8.09
C LYS A 88 13.48 11.52 -7.85
N ALA A 89 14.22 12.54 -8.28
CA ALA A 89 13.80 13.93 -8.21
C ALA A 89 12.54 14.20 -9.03
N LEU A 90 12.53 13.74 -10.29
CA LEU A 90 11.40 13.90 -11.20
C LEU A 90 10.15 13.18 -10.66
N MET A 91 10.30 11.97 -10.11
CA MET A 91 9.20 11.22 -9.50
C MET A 91 8.68 11.87 -8.22
N SER A 92 9.56 12.34 -7.35
CA SER A 92 9.16 13.06 -6.14
C SER A 92 8.44 14.37 -6.49
N LEU A 93 8.87 15.06 -7.55
CA LEU A 93 8.25 16.27 -8.05
C LEU A 93 6.87 15.98 -8.67
N ALA A 94 6.76 14.91 -9.47
CA ALA A 94 5.49 14.44 -10.00
C ALA A 94 4.52 14.05 -8.88
N GLU A 95 4.97 13.27 -7.89
CA GLU A 95 4.17 12.88 -6.72
C GLU A 95 3.67 14.09 -5.91
N ALA A 96 4.55 15.05 -5.66
CA ALA A 96 4.27 16.31 -4.97
C ALA A 96 3.18 17.13 -5.67
N LEU A 97 3.28 17.25 -6.99
CA LEU A 97 2.36 18.01 -7.84
C LEU A 97 0.94 17.45 -7.85
N LEU A 98 0.81 16.13 -7.71
CA LEU A 98 -0.48 15.45 -7.85
C LEU A 98 -1.22 15.31 -6.53
N ARG A 99 -0.48 15.22 -5.43
CA ARG A 99 -1.07 15.09 -4.09
C ARG A 99 -1.46 16.42 -3.46
N THR A 100 -1.11 17.53 -4.10
CA THR A 100 -1.35 18.87 -3.56
C THR A 100 -2.41 19.58 -4.42
N PRO A 101 -3.70 19.50 -4.06
CA PRO A 101 -4.77 20.12 -4.84
C PRO A 101 -4.70 21.66 -4.83
N ASP A 102 -4.08 22.24 -3.80
CA ASP A 102 -3.84 23.69 -3.71
C ASP A 102 -2.63 24.09 -4.59
N PRO A 103 -2.84 24.90 -5.64
CA PRO A 103 -1.78 25.35 -6.54
C PRO A 103 -0.61 26.02 -5.81
N ARG A 104 -0.88 26.81 -4.75
CA ARG A 104 0.17 27.56 -4.04
C ARG A 104 1.10 26.64 -3.26
N ARG A 105 0.52 25.66 -2.55
CA ARG A 105 1.29 24.64 -1.83
C ARG A 105 2.04 23.72 -2.79
N ALA A 106 1.44 23.41 -3.94
CA ALA A 106 2.12 22.65 -4.98
C ALA A 106 3.37 23.41 -5.48
N ASP A 107 3.25 24.73 -5.72
CA ASP A 107 4.38 25.56 -6.15
C ASP A 107 5.49 25.67 -5.09
N GLN A 108 5.12 25.76 -3.80
CA GLN A 108 6.08 25.71 -2.68
C GLN A 108 6.82 24.37 -2.65
N LEU A 109 6.09 23.26 -2.76
CA LEU A 109 6.66 21.92 -2.72
C LEU A 109 7.55 21.65 -3.94
N ILE A 110 7.19 22.15 -5.13
CA ILE A 110 8.05 22.13 -6.32
C ILE A 110 9.36 22.87 -6.04
N ALA A 111 9.27 24.10 -5.51
CA ALA A 111 10.45 24.92 -5.25
C ALA A 111 11.38 24.26 -4.22
N GLU A 112 10.84 23.70 -3.14
CA GLU A 112 11.59 22.96 -2.12
C GLU A 112 12.28 21.72 -2.69
N ARG A 113 11.59 20.94 -3.53
CA ARG A 113 12.16 19.74 -4.16
C ARG A 113 13.24 20.10 -5.17
N LEU A 114 13.01 21.10 -6.02
CA LEU A 114 14.04 21.60 -6.95
C LEU A 114 15.29 22.12 -6.20
N ALA A 115 15.09 22.79 -5.06
CA ALA A 115 16.19 23.23 -4.21
C ALA A 115 16.94 22.06 -3.56
N SER A 116 16.23 21.02 -3.11
CA SER A 116 16.84 19.79 -2.58
C SER A 116 17.68 19.05 -3.63
N VAL A 117 17.25 19.04 -4.89
CA VAL A 117 17.99 18.45 -6.01
C VAL A 117 19.27 19.22 -6.29
N ARG A 118 19.21 20.56 -6.24
CA ARG A 118 20.38 21.43 -6.36
C ARG A 118 21.39 21.22 -5.22
N ALA A 119 20.90 21.05 -3.99
CA ALA A 119 21.74 20.83 -2.81
C ALA A 119 22.43 19.46 -2.82
N ALA A 120 21.88 18.46 -3.52
CA ALA A 120 22.41 17.11 -3.59
C ALA A 120 23.71 16.97 -4.42
N GLY A 121 24.15 18.01 -5.13
CA GLY A 121 25.48 18.11 -5.76
C GLY A 121 25.86 16.93 -6.68
N VAL A 122 25.57 17.03 -7.98
CA VAL A 122 26.01 16.02 -8.96
C VAL A 122 27.27 16.51 -9.69
N PRO A 123 28.38 15.75 -9.73
CA PRO A 123 29.52 16.04 -10.58
C PRO A 123 29.25 15.54 -12.02
N GLY A 124 29.40 16.43 -13.00
CA GLY A 124 29.43 16.07 -14.42
C GLY A 124 28.34 16.73 -15.27
N ASP A 125 28.79 17.55 -16.21
CA ASP A 125 28.12 18.21 -17.35
C ASP A 125 26.65 18.62 -17.20
N THR A 126 26.46 19.71 -16.46
CA THR A 126 25.20 20.46 -16.28
C THR A 126 24.55 20.95 -17.59
N ASP A 127 25.26 20.95 -18.72
CA ASP A 127 24.77 21.59 -19.95
C ASP A 127 23.87 20.67 -20.80
N LEU A 128 24.08 19.35 -20.81
CA LEU A 128 23.35 18.45 -21.72
C LEU A 128 21.99 17.99 -21.17
N LEU A 129 21.89 17.72 -19.85
CA LEU A 129 20.68 17.21 -19.20
C LEU A 129 19.61 18.28 -18.97
N LEU A 130 20.02 19.52 -18.69
CA LEU A 130 19.11 20.65 -18.66
C LEU A 130 18.66 21.00 -20.08
N ARG A 131 19.55 20.97 -21.09
CA ARG A 131 19.15 21.15 -22.49
C ARG A 131 18.23 20.05 -23.00
N THR A 132 18.37 18.79 -22.58
CA THR A 132 17.46 17.69 -23.00
C THR A 132 16.14 17.70 -22.24
N GLY A 133 16.15 17.98 -20.93
CA GLY A 133 14.93 18.21 -20.15
C GLY A 133 14.13 19.42 -20.64
N PHE A 134 14.82 20.52 -21.00
CA PHE A 134 14.18 21.73 -21.54
C PHE A 134 13.86 21.66 -23.04
N THR A 135 14.53 20.85 -23.86
CA THR A 135 14.09 20.60 -25.25
C THR A 135 12.86 19.70 -25.30
N LEU A 136 12.64 18.82 -24.31
CA LEU A 136 11.36 18.15 -24.09
C LEU A 136 10.24 19.14 -23.68
N LEU A 137 10.56 20.17 -22.87
CA LEU A 137 9.65 21.32 -22.67
C LEU A 137 9.48 22.18 -23.94
N GLY A 138 10.52 22.33 -24.75
CA GLY A 138 10.51 23.08 -26.00
C GLY A 138 9.68 22.41 -27.10
N ALA A 139 9.59 21.08 -27.09
CA ALA A 139 8.67 20.33 -27.96
C ALA A 139 7.20 20.57 -27.58
N ALA A 140 6.91 20.78 -26.28
CA ALA A 140 5.61 21.26 -25.81
C ALA A 140 5.39 22.77 -26.08
N GLY A 141 6.46 23.52 -26.35
CA GLY A 141 6.50 24.96 -26.58
C GLY A 141 6.08 25.44 -27.98
N ARG A 142 5.64 24.55 -28.89
CA ARG A 142 5.13 24.98 -30.22
C ARG A 142 3.84 25.82 -30.17
N LEU A 143 3.32 26.13 -28.98
CA LEU A 143 2.13 26.95 -28.76
C LEU A 143 2.38 28.28 -28.03
N LEU A 144 3.63 28.61 -27.66
CA LEU A 144 3.93 29.84 -26.90
C LEU A 144 5.23 30.52 -27.40
N PRO A 145 5.16 31.38 -28.44
CA PRO A 145 6.33 32.06 -29.02
C PRO A 145 6.99 33.11 -28.10
N GLU A 146 6.35 33.49 -27.00
CA GLU A 146 6.91 34.43 -26.01
C GLU A 146 7.98 33.76 -25.11
N VAL A 147 7.97 32.44 -24.96
CA VAL A 147 8.90 31.69 -24.09
C VAL A 147 10.21 31.36 -24.80
N SER A 148 10.21 31.26 -26.14
CA SER A 148 11.41 30.95 -26.93
C SER A 148 12.45 32.07 -26.93
N ALA A 149 12.04 33.33 -26.75
CA ALA A 149 12.96 34.47 -26.75
C ALA A 149 13.73 34.62 -25.42
N GLU A 150 13.14 34.21 -24.29
CA GLU A 150 13.82 34.22 -22.99
C GLU A 150 14.72 33.00 -22.75
N LEU A 151 14.45 31.87 -23.43
CA LEU A 151 15.26 30.64 -23.34
C LEU A 151 16.54 30.66 -24.19
N SER A 152 16.67 31.60 -25.13
CA SER A 152 17.87 31.75 -25.97
C SER A 152 19.00 32.59 -25.34
N GLY A 153 18.77 33.20 -24.17
CA GLY A 153 19.80 33.88 -23.39
C GLY A 153 20.47 32.92 -22.39
N GLU A 154 21.77 33.09 -22.16
CA GLU A 154 22.60 32.26 -21.27
C GLU A 154 21.88 31.88 -19.97
N PHE A 155 21.56 30.59 -19.84
CA PHE A 155 20.73 30.04 -18.78
C PHE A 155 21.50 30.00 -17.46
N SER A 156 21.44 31.08 -16.67
CA SER A 156 22.07 31.15 -15.35
C SER A 156 21.24 30.41 -14.29
N ALA A 157 21.89 29.59 -13.46
CA ALA A 157 21.28 28.86 -12.33
C ALA A 157 20.58 29.75 -11.28
N ALA A 158 20.78 31.07 -11.31
CA ALA A 158 20.08 32.04 -10.46
C ALA A 158 18.66 32.39 -10.96
N SER A 159 18.37 32.16 -12.25
CA SER A 159 17.07 32.47 -12.85
C SER A 159 15.95 31.54 -12.36
N LEU A 160 16.27 30.28 -12.05
CA LEU A 160 15.37 29.23 -11.52
C LEU A 160 14.76 29.52 -10.14
N ALA A 161 15.25 30.54 -9.42
CA ALA A 161 14.72 30.97 -8.12
C ALA A 161 13.55 31.97 -8.23
N ARG A 162 13.13 32.35 -9.45
CA ARG A 162 12.04 33.32 -9.66
C ARG A 162 10.66 32.64 -9.50
N PRO A 163 9.69 33.30 -8.82
CA PRO A 163 8.34 32.77 -8.58
C PRO A 163 7.56 32.31 -9.83
N MET A 164 7.95 32.77 -11.03
CA MET A 164 7.28 32.44 -12.30
C MET A 164 7.64 31.06 -12.88
N ILE A 165 8.67 30.38 -12.36
CA ILE A 165 9.17 29.12 -12.96
C ILE A 165 8.41 27.90 -12.44
N ALA A 166 8.00 27.89 -11.16
CA ALA A 166 7.22 26.78 -10.60
C ALA A 166 5.88 26.55 -11.34
N PRO A 167 5.10 27.60 -11.69
CA PRO A 167 3.89 27.44 -12.52
C PRO A 167 4.16 26.85 -13.91
N ILE A 168 5.25 27.23 -14.57
CA ILE A 168 5.63 26.73 -15.91
C ILE A 168 6.05 25.26 -15.83
N VAL A 169 6.90 24.92 -14.86
CA VAL A 169 7.33 23.53 -14.60
C VAL A 169 6.13 22.65 -14.27
N ARG A 170 5.19 23.13 -13.44
CA ARG A 170 3.93 22.44 -13.15
C ARG A 170 3.10 22.19 -14.41
N ALA A 171 2.93 23.20 -15.26
CA ALA A 171 2.15 23.09 -16.49
C ALA A 171 2.77 22.08 -17.47
N ALA A 172 4.08 22.17 -17.67
CA ALA A 172 4.81 21.24 -18.53
C ALA A 172 4.77 19.80 -18.01
N LEU A 173 4.99 19.59 -16.70
CA LEU A 173 4.89 18.26 -16.09
C LEU A 173 3.48 17.68 -16.21
N ARG A 174 2.44 18.49 -16.00
CA ARG A 174 1.04 18.05 -16.24
C ARG A 174 0.83 17.63 -17.69
N GLN A 175 1.31 18.40 -18.66
CA GLN A 175 1.19 18.06 -20.08
C GLN A 175 1.96 16.78 -20.45
N SER A 176 3.20 16.62 -19.98
CA SER A 176 4.00 15.41 -20.20
C SER A 176 3.35 14.18 -19.57
N MET A 177 2.77 14.33 -18.38
CA MET A 177 2.03 13.26 -17.73
C MET A 177 0.76 12.86 -18.47
N GLN A 178 0.04 13.81 -19.07
CA GLN A 178 -1.11 13.51 -19.92
C GLN A 178 -0.71 12.71 -21.17
N LEU A 179 0.41 13.09 -21.82
CA LEU A 179 0.94 12.35 -22.97
C LEU A 179 1.39 10.93 -22.59
N LEU A 180 2.08 10.79 -21.45
CA LEU A 180 2.46 9.49 -20.90
C LEU A 180 1.24 8.63 -20.56
N GLY A 181 0.19 9.26 -20.04
CA GLY A 181 -1.04 8.60 -19.64
C GLY A 181 -1.68 7.73 -20.72
N HIS A 182 -1.57 8.13 -21.99
CA HIS A 182 -2.09 7.40 -23.14
C HIS A 182 -1.48 6.00 -23.31
N ALA A 183 -0.26 5.77 -22.82
CA ALA A 183 0.38 4.46 -22.85
C ALA A 183 -0.12 3.52 -21.73
N PHE A 184 -0.75 4.07 -20.69
CA PHE A 184 -1.13 3.32 -19.48
C PHE A 184 -2.64 3.13 -19.31
N ILE A 185 -3.47 3.86 -20.06
CA ILE A 185 -4.92 3.62 -20.12
C ILE A 185 -5.30 2.95 -21.43
N VAL A 186 -6.34 2.12 -21.38
CA VAL A 186 -6.92 1.52 -22.57
C VAL A 186 -7.83 2.53 -23.28
N GLY A 187 -8.54 3.36 -22.52
CA GLY A 187 -9.36 4.46 -23.01
C GLY A 187 -9.83 5.37 -21.88
N GLU A 188 -10.29 6.56 -22.23
CA GLU A 188 -10.81 7.54 -21.25
C GLU A 188 -12.16 7.11 -20.65
N THR A 189 -12.95 6.34 -21.42
CA THR A 189 -14.24 5.79 -21.00
C THR A 189 -14.29 4.29 -21.20
N ILE A 190 -15.18 3.61 -20.47
CA ILE A 190 -15.35 2.15 -20.61
C ILE A 190 -15.82 1.78 -22.02
N ASP A 191 -16.66 2.60 -22.64
CA ASP A 191 -17.14 2.41 -24.00
C ASP A 191 -16.01 2.48 -25.03
N ALA A 192 -15.10 3.46 -24.87
CA ALA A 192 -13.90 3.56 -25.70
C ALA A 192 -12.96 2.37 -25.50
N ALA A 193 -12.76 1.95 -24.25
CA ALA A 193 -11.92 0.81 -23.92
C ALA A 193 -12.46 -0.51 -24.49
N LEU A 194 -13.78 -0.72 -24.43
CA LEU A 194 -14.46 -1.86 -25.04
C LEU A 194 -14.40 -1.81 -26.57
N ALA A 195 -14.51 -0.62 -27.17
CA ALA A 195 -14.36 -0.46 -28.62
C ALA A 195 -12.96 -0.85 -29.09
N ARG A 196 -11.93 -0.41 -28.37
CA ARG A 196 -10.54 -0.79 -28.62
C ARG A 196 -10.32 -2.30 -28.44
N GLY A 197 -10.89 -2.90 -27.39
CA GLY A 197 -10.81 -4.34 -27.12
C GLY A 197 -11.43 -5.23 -28.21
N ARG A 198 -12.35 -4.71 -29.03
CA ARG A 198 -12.89 -5.43 -30.20
C ARG A 198 -11.92 -5.48 -31.38
N CYS A 199 -11.01 -4.50 -31.47
CA CYS A 199 -10.06 -4.37 -32.58
C CYS A 199 -8.69 -4.95 -32.25
N GLU A 200 -8.34 -5.02 -30.97
CA GLU A 200 -7.02 -5.46 -30.49
C GLU A 200 -7.12 -6.84 -29.83
N PRO A 201 -6.61 -7.93 -30.45
CA PRO A 201 -6.66 -9.28 -29.87
C PRO A 201 -6.01 -9.38 -28.49
N GLY A 202 -4.96 -8.58 -28.24
CA GLY A 202 -4.29 -8.49 -26.94
C GLY A 202 -5.16 -7.94 -25.80
N LEU A 203 -6.33 -7.37 -26.11
CA LEU A 203 -7.31 -6.81 -25.19
C LEU A 203 -8.65 -7.57 -25.20
N ALA A 204 -8.70 -8.76 -25.79
CA ALA A 204 -9.92 -9.56 -25.87
C ALA A 204 -10.45 -10.02 -24.50
N LEU A 205 -9.55 -10.16 -23.51
CA LEU A 205 -9.89 -10.57 -22.15
C LEU A 205 -9.30 -9.59 -21.13
N CYS A 206 -10.15 -8.77 -20.52
CA CYS A 206 -9.74 -7.72 -19.60
C CYS A 206 -10.32 -7.86 -18.19
N SER A 207 -9.66 -7.24 -17.22
CA SER A 207 -10.26 -6.76 -15.97
C SER A 207 -10.16 -5.25 -15.97
N PHE A 208 -11.28 -4.56 -16.16
CA PHE A 208 -11.25 -3.11 -16.24
C PHE A 208 -11.08 -2.49 -14.87
N ASP A 209 -10.07 -1.65 -14.71
CA ASP A 209 -9.87 -0.79 -13.55
C ASP A 209 -10.42 0.58 -13.89
N VAL A 210 -11.68 0.82 -13.50
CA VAL A 210 -12.29 2.14 -13.62
C VAL A 210 -11.63 3.01 -12.57
N LEU A 211 -10.70 3.86 -13.04
CA LEU A 211 -9.81 4.65 -12.23
C LEU A 211 -10.63 5.51 -11.26
N GLY A 212 -10.33 5.32 -9.98
CA GLY A 212 -11.00 5.93 -8.86
C GLY A 212 -10.49 5.31 -7.58
N GLU A 213 -9.91 6.12 -6.71
CA GLU A 213 -9.41 5.69 -5.40
C GLU A 213 -9.50 6.83 -4.39
N GLY A 214 -9.73 6.48 -3.12
CA GLY A 214 -9.68 7.44 -2.02
C GLY A 214 -10.65 8.61 -2.16
N ALA A 215 -11.95 8.32 -2.27
CA ALA A 215 -13.00 9.33 -2.25
C ALA A 215 -12.78 10.31 -1.08
N ARG A 216 -12.93 11.61 -1.34
CA ARG A 216 -12.75 12.64 -0.30
C ARG A 216 -14.08 13.17 0.19
N THR A 217 -15.10 13.09 -0.65
CA THR A 217 -16.46 13.52 -0.36
C THR A 217 -17.47 12.45 -0.73
N GLU A 218 -18.67 12.55 -0.17
CA GLU A 218 -19.79 11.67 -0.54
C GLU A 218 -20.14 11.80 -2.03
N ALA A 219 -19.99 13.00 -2.60
CA ALA A 219 -20.17 13.22 -4.04
C ALA A 219 -19.13 12.47 -4.88
N ASP A 220 -17.88 12.36 -4.43
CA ASP A 220 -16.88 11.52 -5.10
C ASP A 220 -17.28 10.04 -5.04
N ALA A 221 -17.72 9.57 -3.87
CA ALA A 221 -18.13 8.19 -3.69
C ALA A 221 -19.33 7.81 -4.59
N GLN A 222 -20.31 8.71 -4.71
CA GLN A 222 -21.44 8.53 -5.62
C GLN A 222 -20.99 8.55 -7.09
N ARG A 223 -20.11 9.47 -7.48
CA ARG A 223 -19.54 9.53 -8.84
C ARG A 223 -18.83 8.23 -9.20
N TYR A 224 -17.97 7.71 -8.33
CA TYR A 224 -17.28 6.45 -8.55
C TYR A 224 -18.25 5.25 -8.59
N TYR A 225 -19.27 5.24 -7.74
CA TYR A 225 -20.34 4.23 -7.79
C TYR A 225 -21.04 4.22 -9.15
N ASP A 226 -21.42 5.38 -9.67
CA ASP A 226 -22.09 5.51 -10.96
C ASP A 226 -21.18 5.08 -12.11
N SER A 227 -19.89 5.40 -12.06
CA SER A 227 -18.89 4.93 -13.01
C SER A 227 -18.74 3.40 -13.01
N TYR A 228 -18.68 2.76 -11.83
CA TYR A 228 -18.66 1.30 -11.73
C TYR A 228 -19.96 0.67 -12.24
N ALA A 229 -21.11 1.26 -11.89
CA ALA A 229 -22.42 0.78 -12.34
C ALA A 229 -22.56 0.86 -13.86
N HIS A 230 -22.12 1.96 -14.49
CA HIS A 230 -22.08 2.12 -15.94
C HIS A 230 -21.16 1.09 -16.59
N ALA A 231 -19.95 0.91 -16.06
CA ALA A 231 -18.99 -0.06 -16.59
C ALA A 231 -19.51 -1.50 -16.54
N ILE A 232 -20.16 -1.90 -15.43
CA ILE A 232 -20.83 -3.21 -15.33
C ILE A 232 -21.95 -3.34 -16.37
N GLY A 233 -22.73 -2.27 -16.57
CA GLY A 233 -23.77 -2.21 -17.60
C GLY A 233 -23.19 -2.42 -19.01
N ALA A 234 -22.14 -1.69 -19.36
CA ALA A 234 -21.47 -1.81 -20.66
C ALA A 234 -20.88 -3.22 -20.88
N LEU A 235 -20.31 -3.82 -19.84
CA LEU A 235 -19.75 -5.18 -19.88
C LEU A 235 -20.81 -6.28 -20.04
N SER A 236 -22.08 -6.00 -19.74
CA SER A 236 -23.18 -6.98 -19.91
C SER A 236 -23.44 -7.35 -21.37
N ALA A 237 -23.08 -6.47 -22.32
CA ALA A 237 -23.24 -6.68 -23.76
C ALA A 237 -22.25 -7.70 -24.36
N GLN A 238 -21.27 -8.17 -23.59
CA GLN A 238 -20.36 -9.24 -24.03
C GLN A 238 -21.13 -10.54 -24.32
N ALA A 239 -20.64 -11.33 -25.28
CA ALA A 239 -21.20 -12.64 -25.59
C ALA A 239 -21.32 -13.52 -24.32
N ALA A 240 -22.40 -14.29 -24.25
CA ALA A 240 -22.65 -15.20 -23.13
C ALA A 240 -21.57 -16.29 -23.07
N GLY A 241 -21.16 -16.66 -21.85
CA GLY A 241 -20.11 -17.65 -21.61
C GLY A 241 -19.79 -17.80 -20.13
N ALA A 242 -18.83 -18.67 -19.82
CA ALA A 242 -18.35 -18.84 -18.45
C ALA A 242 -17.74 -17.53 -17.93
N VAL A 243 -17.94 -17.24 -16.63
CA VAL A 243 -17.57 -15.95 -16.03
C VAL A 243 -16.08 -15.61 -16.21
N HIS A 244 -15.20 -16.62 -16.13
CA HIS A 244 -13.76 -16.46 -16.29
C HIS A 244 -13.31 -16.33 -17.75
N ALA A 245 -14.15 -16.68 -18.72
CA ALA A 245 -13.86 -16.46 -20.15
C ALA A 245 -14.29 -15.05 -20.62
N ARG A 246 -14.95 -14.27 -19.76
CA ARG A 246 -15.47 -12.93 -20.07
C ARG A 246 -14.64 -11.86 -19.38
N SER A 247 -14.61 -10.65 -19.94
CA SER A 247 -13.99 -9.50 -19.29
C SER A 247 -14.78 -9.12 -18.03
N GLY A 248 -14.06 -8.73 -16.99
CA GLY A 248 -14.62 -8.35 -15.69
C GLY A 248 -14.21 -6.94 -15.28
N ILE A 249 -14.47 -6.61 -14.01
CA ILE A 249 -14.18 -5.32 -13.41
C ILE A 249 -13.41 -5.47 -12.10
N SER A 250 -12.50 -4.53 -11.83
CA SER A 250 -11.82 -4.35 -10.56
C SER A 250 -12.39 -3.12 -9.84
N VAL A 251 -12.66 -3.23 -8.54
CA VAL A 251 -13.27 -2.17 -7.73
C VAL A 251 -12.43 -1.92 -6.48
N LYS A 252 -12.22 -0.65 -6.13
CA LYS A 252 -11.53 -0.24 -4.90
C LYS A 252 -12.55 0.24 -3.87
N LEU A 253 -12.43 -0.25 -2.64
CA LEU A 253 -13.37 0.08 -1.56
C LEU A 253 -13.24 1.54 -1.14
N SER A 254 -12.02 2.09 -1.12
CA SER A 254 -11.78 3.50 -0.81
C SER A 254 -12.42 4.48 -1.80
N ALA A 255 -12.74 4.06 -3.01
CA ALA A 255 -13.45 4.88 -3.98
C ALA A 255 -14.92 5.08 -3.61
N LEU A 256 -15.48 4.22 -2.75
CA LEU A 256 -16.91 4.14 -2.47
C LEU A 256 -17.30 4.58 -1.05
N GLU A 257 -16.33 4.92 -0.21
CA GLU A 257 -16.54 5.44 1.13
C GLU A 257 -15.44 6.46 1.51
N PRO A 258 -15.78 7.74 1.71
CA PRO A 258 -14.80 8.78 1.99
C PRO A 258 -14.01 8.57 3.28
N ARG A 259 -14.61 7.85 4.23
CA ARG A 259 -14.02 7.54 5.53
C ARG A 259 -13.74 6.04 5.66
N TYR A 260 -13.21 5.43 4.61
CA TYR A 260 -12.83 4.02 4.59
C TYR A 260 -11.59 3.75 5.48
N THR A 261 -11.83 3.68 6.79
CA THR A 261 -10.86 3.41 7.86
C THR A 261 -11.51 2.60 8.98
N GLN A 262 -10.70 1.83 9.72
CA GLN A 262 -11.17 0.97 10.80
C GLN A 262 -11.86 1.73 11.95
N LEU A 263 -11.39 2.96 12.25
CA LEU A 263 -12.01 3.86 13.23
C LEU A 263 -13.43 4.30 12.85
N GLN A 264 -13.86 4.06 11.61
CA GLN A 264 -15.19 4.38 11.08
C GLN A 264 -15.90 3.12 10.58
N SER A 265 -15.50 1.93 11.07
CA SER A 265 -16.04 0.63 10.66
C SER A 265 -17.57 0.53 10.71
N ALA A 266 -18.23 1.15 11.69
CA ALA A 266 -19.69 1.21 11.76
C ALA A 266 -20.30 1.91 10.53
N ARG A 267 -19.82 3.12 10.21
CA ARG A 267 -20.21 3.89 9.03
C ARG A 267 -19.93 3.10 7.74
N VAL A 268 -18.74 2.51 7.63
CA VAL A 268 -18.34 1.72 6.46
C VAL A 268 -19.31 0.56 6.25
N ASN A 269 -19.66 -0.19 7.30
CA ASN A 269 -20.59 -1.31 7.19
C ASN A 269 -22.02 -0.90 6.81
N GLU A 270 -22.46 0.27 7.27
CA GLU A 270 -23.77 0.86 6.97
C GLU A 270 -23.85 1.43 5.53
N GLN A 271 -22.80 2.08 5.03
CA GLN A 271 -22.81 2.80 3.74
C GLN A 271 -22.16 2.00 2.61
N LEU A 272 -20.91 1.57 2.79
CA LEU A 272 -20.14 0.85 1.77
C LEU A 272 -20.73 -0.53 1.49
N GLY A 273 -21.14 -1.24 2.55
CA GLY A 273 -21.67 -2.60 2.44
C GLY A 273 -22.85 -2.72 1.45
N PRO A 274 -23.92 -1.91 1.57
CA PRO A 274 -25.02 -1.90 0.61
C PRO A 274 -24.63 -1.50 -0.81
N ARG A 275 -23.74 -0.50 -0.99
CA ARG A 275 -23.24 -0.08 -2.32
C ARG A 275 -22.54 -1.24 -3.02
N MET A 276 -21.62 -1.90 -2.32
CA MET A 276 -20.87 -3.05 -2.84
C MET A 276 -21.80 -4.22 -3.16
N LEU A 277 -22.81 -4.46 -2.33
CA LEU A 277 -23.78 -5.53 -2.57
C LEU A 277 -24.56 -5.32 -3.87
N GLU A 278 -25.00 -4.09 -4.13
CA GLU A 278 -25.70 -3.77 -5.36
C GLU A 278 -24.80 -3.88 -6.60
N LEU A 279 -23.55 -3.41 -6.53
CA LEU A 279 -22.59 -3.58 -7.63
C LEU A 279 -22.30 -5.07 -7.90
N ALA A 280 -22.11 -5.87 -6.86
CA ALA A 280 -21.89 -7.32 -6.99
C ALA A 280 -23.10 -8.02 -7.62
N ARG A 281 -24.33 -7.66 -7.22
CA ARG A 281 -25.56 -8.19 -7.84
C ARG A 281 -25.69 -7.79 -9.31
N ARG A 282 -25.32 -6.56 -9.67
CA ARG A 282 -25.27 -6.13 -11.08
C ARG A 282 -24.25 -6.95 -11.88
N ALA A 283 -23.06 -7.15 -11.34
CA ALA A 283 -22.03 -7.97 -11.98
C ALA A 283 -22.46 -9.44 -12.13
N ALA A 284 -23.15 -9.99 -11.13
CA ALA A 284 -23.71 -11.33 -11.19
C ALA A 284 -24.79 -11.47 -12.27
N ARG A 285 -25.72 -10.50 -12.38
CA ARG A 285 -26.72 -10.45 -13.46
C ARG A 285 -26.10 -10.31 -14.84
N ALA A 286 -25.01 -9.54 -14.95
CA ALA A 286 -24.24 -9.41 -16.19
C ALA A 286 -23.41 -10.66 -16.52
N GLY A 287 -23.17 -11.55 -15.54
CA GLY A 287 -22.37 -12.76 -15.70
C GLY A 287 -20.88 -12.48 -15.94
N ILE A 288 -20.32 -11.46 -15.28
CA ILE A 288 -18.92 -11.02 -15.40
C ILE A 288 -18.16 -11.22 -14.08
N GLY A 289 -16.83 -11.19 -14.14
CA GLY A 289 -15.99 -11.18 -12.93
C GLY A 289 -16.04 -9.84 -12.20
N PHE A 290 -16.00 -9.87 -10.88
CA PHE A 290 -16.00 -8.70 -9.99
C PHE A 290 -14.93 -8.90 -8.92
N THR A 291 -13.80 -8.21 -9.07
CA THR A 291 -12.65 -8.35 -8.16
C THR A 291 -12.53 -7.12 -7.27
N ILE A 292 -12.51 -7.33 -5.96
CA ILE A 292 -12.22 -6.27 -5.00
C ILE A 292 -10.70 -6.14 -4.89
N ASP A 293 -10.16 -4.98 -5.27
CA ASP A 293 -8.73 -4.72 -5.17
C ASP A 293 -8.28 -4.59 -3.72
N ALA A 294 -7.04 -5.02 -3.46
CA ALA A 294 -6.39 -4.87 -2.18
C ALA A 294 -5.65 -3.54 -2.09
N GLU A 295 -5.86 -2.82 -1.00
CA GLU A 295 -5.31 -1.49 -0.75
C GLU A 295 -4.24 -1.56 0.36
N GLU A 296 -4.20 -0.60 1.29
CA GLU A 296 -3.20 -0.59 2.36
C GLU A 296 -3.46 -1.62 3.47
N ALA A 297 -2.40 -1.99 4.19
CA ALA A 297 -2.43 -3.09 5.16
C ALA A 297 -3.40 -2.85 6.33
N ASP A 298 -3.62 -1.59 6.72
CA ASP A 298 -4.56 -1.18 7.78
C ASP A 298 -6.03 -1.26 7.36
N ARG A 299 -6.32 -1.52 6.08
CA ARG A 299 -7.66 -1.71 5.52
C ARG A 299 -8.01 -3.18 5.26
N LEU A 300 -7.07 -4.10 5.41
CA LEU A 300 -7.28 -5.52 5.11
C LEU A 300 -8.42 -6.12 5.95
N ASP A 301 -8.41 -5.92 7.27
CA ASP A 301 -9.42 -6.54 8.13
C ASP A 301 -10.83 -6.05 7.79
N LEU A 302 -10.97 -4.74 7.56
CA LEU A 302 -12.22 -4.11 7.15
C LEU A 302 -12.69 -4.57 5.77
N SER A 303 -11.78 -4.80 4.82
CA SER A 303 -12.16 -5.30 3.49
C SER A 303 -12.70 -6.73 3.54
N LEU A 304 -12.14 -7.57 4.41
CA LEU A 304 -12.60 -8.94 4.61
C LEU A 304 -14.02 -8.98 5.19
N ASP A 305 -14.42 -8.02 6.03
CA ASP A 305 -15.80 -7.90 6.52
C ASP A 305 -16.79 -7.64 5.36
N ILE A 306 -16.40 -6.76 4.42
CA ILE A 306 -17.19 -6.51 3.21
C ILE A 306 -17.24 -7.76 2.33
N VAL A 307 -16.12 -8.45 2.10
CA VAL A 307 -16.06 -9.69 1.31
C VAL A 307 -16.98 -10.77 1.91
N GLU A 308 -16.96 -10.95 3.24
CA GLU A 308 -17.85 -11.89 3.93
C GLU A 308 -19.33 -11.50 3.77
N LYS A 309 -19.66 -10.21 3.87
CA LYS A 309 -21.03 -9.73 3.64
C LYS A 309 -21.51 -10.05 2.21
N LEU A 310 -20.66 -9.86 1.21
CA LEU A 310 -20.98 -10.15 -0.19
C LEU A 310 -21.09 -11.65 -0.48
N SER A 311 -20.20 -12.46 0.11
CA SER A 311 -20.22 -13.92 -0.08
C SER A 311 -21.41 -14.60 0.58
N ARG A 312 -22.13 -13.91 1.48
CA ARG A 312 -23.35 -14.40 2.11
C ARG A 312 -24.63 -13.99 1.38
N ASP A 313 -24.55 -13.19 0.32
CA ASP A 313 -25.74 -12.78 -0.42
C ASP A 313 -26.37 -13.95 -1.20
N PRO A 314 -27.63 -14.34 -0.92
CA PRO A 314 -28.26 -15.47 -1.60
C PRO A 314 -28.48 -15.20 -3.10
N ALA A 315 -28.68 -13.94 -3.50
CA ALA A 315 -28.93 -13.57 -4.89
C ALA A 315 -27.72 -13.78 -5.82
N THR A 316 -26.52 -13.94 -5.26
CA THR A 316 -25.28 -14.12 -6.03
C THR A 316 -24.64 -15.50 -5.81
N ARG A 317 -25.31 -16.43 -5.13
CA ARG A 317 -24.70 -17.69 -4.68
C ARG A 317 -24.24 -18.60 -5.82
N SER A 318 -24.97 -18.63 -6.94
CA SER A 318 -24.62 -19.45 -8.11
C SER A 318 -23.60 -18.81 -9.05
N TRP A 319 -23.12 -17.60 -8.73
CA TRP A 319 -22.20 -16.83 -9.57
C TRP A 319 -20.77 -16.96 -9.04
N GLU A 320 -19.87 -17.49 -9.89
CA GLU A 320 -18.46 -17.72 -9.55
C GLU A 320 -17.55 -16.48 -9.75
N GLY A 321 -18.12 -15.33 -10.09
CA GLY A 321 -17.36 -14.12 -10.42
C GLY A 321 -16.97 -13.24 -9.24
N LEU A 322 -17.46 -13.52 -8.02
CA LEU A 322 -17.05 -12.77 -6.83
C LEU A 322 -15.60 -13.09 -6.48
N GLY A 323 -14.75 -12.08 -6.45
CA GLY A 323 -13.35 -12.25 -6.08
C GLY A 323 -12.74 -11.08 -5.32
N LEU A 324 -11.53 -11.33 -4.84
CA LEU A 324 -10.69 -10.35 -4.17
C LEU A 324 -9.22 -10.52 -4.58
N ALA A 325 -8.46 -9.43 -4.48
CA ALA A 325 -7.01 -9.48 -4.56
C ALA A 325 -6.38 -9.79 -3.20
N VAL A 326 -5.30 -10.56 -3.19
CA VAL A 326 -4.48 -10.86 -2.01
C VAL A 326 -3.03 -10.53 -2.32
N GLN A 327 -2.39 -9.77 -1.43
CA GLN A 327 -1.05 -9.22 -1.64
C GLN A 327 0.00 -10.06 -0.92
N ALA A 328 0.79 -10.81 -1.68
CA ALA A 328 1.82 -11.74 -1.18
C ALA A 328 2.95 -11.05 -0.38
N TYR A 329 3.18 -9.76 -0.57
CA TYR A 329 4.15 -8.99 0.22
C TYR A 329 3.75 -8.82 1.70
N GLY A 330 2.48 -9.09 2.04
CA GLY A 330 1.95 -8.97 3.38
C GLY A 330 2.23 -10.23 4.17
N ARG A 331 2.69 -10.09 5.42
CA ARG A 331 3.04 -11.25 6.28
C ARG A 331 1.83 -12.14 6.62
N ARG A 332 0.61 -11.63 6.38
CA ARG A 332 -0.68 -12.30 6.57
C ARG A 332 -1.19 -13.06 5.34
N ALA A 333 -0.57 -12.91 4.16
CA ALA A 333 -1.16 -13.39 2.91
C ALA A 333 -1.53 -14.89 2.89
N PRO A 334 -0.69 -15.82 3.37
CA PRO A 334 -1.08 -17.24 3.49
C PRO A 334 -2.34 -17.45 4.33
N LEU A 335 -2.40 -16.80 5.51
CA LEU A 335 -3.55 -16.89 6.40
C LEU A 335 -4.83 -16.27 5.80
N VAL A 336 -4.69 -15.29 4.90
CA VAL A 336 -5.85 -14.72 4.19
C VAL A 336 -6.42 -15.75 3.24
N LEU A 337 -5.56 -16.51 2.55
CA LEU A 337 -6.00 -17.56 1.64
C LEU A 337 -6.71 -18.70 2.37
N ASP A 338 -6.21 -19.09 3.54
CA ASP A 338 -6.89 -20.07 4.41
C ASP A 338 -8.29 -19.59 4.78
N TRP A 339 -8.42 -18.32 5.20
CA TRP A 339 -9.71 -17.73 5.53
C TRP A 339 -10.65 -17.62 4.32
N VAL A 340 -10.16 -17.18 3.16
CA VAL A 340 -10.96 -17.07 1.93
C VAL A 340 -11.43 -18.44 1.45
N ALA A 341 -10.57 -19.46 1.48
CA ALA A 341 -10.94 -20.82 1.12
C ALA A 341 -11.97 -21.41 2.09
N ALA A 342 -11.85 -21.12 3.39
CA ALA A 342 -12.86 -21.49 4.37
C ALA A 342 -14.20 -20.76 4.12
N LEU A 343 -14.15 -19.46 3.78
CA LEU A 343 -15.34 -18.66 3.48
C LEU A 343 -16.06 -19.16 2.23
N ALA A 344 -15.31 -19.51 1.18
CA ALA A 344 -15.86 -20.07 -0.06
C ALA A 344 -16.62 -21.39 0.21
N ARG A 345 -16.03 -22.27 1.03
CA ARG A 345 -16.68 -23.51 1.50
C ARG A 345 -17.93 -23.22 2.33
N ASP A 346 -17.85 -22.34 3.32
CA ASP A 346 -18.96 -21.98 4.22
C ASP A 346 -20.15 -21.37 3.46
N SER A 347 -19.87 -20.48 2.51
CA SER A 347 -20.90 -19.85 1.67
C SER A 347 -21.40 -20.74 0.54
N GLY A 348 -20.75 -21.89 0.30
CA GLY A 348 -21.09 -22.84 -0.76
C GLY A 348 -20.98 -22.22 -2.15
N ARG A 349 -19.94 -21.40 -2.39
CA ARG A 349 -19.65 -20.80 -3.69
C ARG A 349 -18.19 -21.03 -4.07
N ARG A 350 -17.91 -21.00 -5.37
CA ARG A 350 -16.55 -20.89 -5.87
C ARG A 350 -16.18 -19.41 -5.98
N MET A 351 -15.10 -18.99 -5.33
CA MET A 351 -14.63 -17.61 -5.36
C MET A 351 -13.42 -17.44 -6.27
N THR A 352 -13.19 -16.23 -6.73
CA THR A 352 -12.00 -15.89 -7.51
C THR A 352 -10.96 -15.21 -6.62
N VAL A 353 -9.68 -15.59 -6.73
CA VAL A 353 -8.61 -14.91 -5.99
C VAL A 353 -7.53 -14.44 -6.95
N ARG A 354 -7.31 -13.11 -6.97
CA ARG A 354 -6.18 -12.50 -7.66
C ARG A 354 -4.99 -12.42 -6.72
N LEU A 355 -3.99 -13.26 -6.94
CA LEU A 355 -2.73 -13.15 -6.21
C LEU A 355 -1.85 -12.09 -6.88
N VAL A 356 -1.47 -11.07 -6.12
CA VAL A 356 -0.54 -10.01 -6.53
C VAL A 356 0.65 -10.00 -5.56
N LYS A 357 1.76 -9.33 -5.90
CA LYS A 357 2.80 -9.06 -4.91
C LYS A 357 2.35 -8.00 -3.91
N GLY A 358 2.13 -6.78 -4.37
CA GLY A 358 1.69 -5.65 -3.55
C GLY A 358 2.13 -4.32 -4.18
N ALA A 359 1.40 -3.25 -3.89
CA ALA A 359 1.52 -1.96 -4.57
C ALA A 359 1.87 -0.79 -3.64
N TYR A 360 1.94 -1.03 -2.32
CA TYR A 360 2.03 0.02 -1.30
C TYR A 360 3.29 -0.08 -0.42
N TRP A 361 4.31 -0.83 -0.83
CA TRP A 361 5.42 -1.26 0.05
C TRP A 361 6.10 -0.09 0.78
N ASP A 362 6.56 0.95 0.06
CA ASP A 362 7.22 2.10 0.66
C ASP A 362 6.30 2.86 1.64
N SER A 363 5.01 2.93 1.33
CA SER A 363 4.01 3.55 2.20
C SER A 363 3.80 2.74 3.48
N GLU A 364 3.80 1.40 3.41
CA GLU A 364 3.68 0.56 4.59
C GLU A 364 4.92 0.66 5.50
N ILE A 365 6.12 0.69 4.92
CA ILE A 365 7.36 0.92 5.67
C ILE A 365 7.30 2.26 6.40
N LYS A 366 6.96 3.33 5.66
CA LYS A 366 6.86 4.68 6.23
C LYS A 366 5.80 4.76 7.33
N ARG A 367 4.58 4.26 7.09
CA ARG A 367 3.48 4.31 8.05
C ARG A 367 3.82 3.54 9.33
N ALA A 368 4.43 2.36 9.23
CA ALA A 368 4.83 1.60 10.40
C ALA A 368 5.88 2.33 11.26
N GLN A 369 6.84 3.00 10.62
CA GLN A 369 7.86 3.82 11.30
C GLN A 369 7.26 5.07 11.95
N GLU A 370 6.43 5.83 11.22
CA GLU A 370 5.76 7.03 11.73
C GLU A 370 4.82 6.72 12.90
N ARG A 371 4.10 5.60 12.83
CA ARG A 371 3.17 5.15 13.88
C ARG A 371 3.87 4.42 15.03
N GLY A 372 5.19 4.25 15.00
CA GLY A 372 5.94 3.53 16.04
C GLY A 372 5.41 2.12 16.31
N LEU A 373 5.04 1.38 15.26
CA LEU A 373 4.48 0.03 15.39
C LEU A 373 5.54 -0.99 15.85
N ALA A 374 5.11 -2.15 16.34
CA ALA A 374 6.04 -3.19 16.80
C ALA A 374 6.97 -3.72 15.68
N SER A 375 6.44 -3.87 14.46
CA SER A 375 7.19 -4.22 13.25
C SER A 375 6.40 -3.79 12.00
N PHE A 376 6.73 -4.34 10.83
CA PHE A 376 6.08 -4.08 9.56
C PHE A 376 4.98 -5.12 9.25
N PRO A 377 3.86 -4.70 8.62
CA PRO A 377 2.84 -5.64 8.14
C PRO A 377 3.23 -6.36 6.84
N VAL A 378 4.35 -5.95 6.24
CA VAL A 378 4.89 -6.47 4.98
C VAL A 378 6.30 -7.04 5.16
N TYR A 379 6.73 -7.91 4.26
CA TYR A 379 8.12 -8.33 4.17
C TYR A 379 9.01 -7.15 3.76
N THR A 380 10.18 -7.04 4.36
CA THR A 380 11.16 -5.98 4.05
C THR A 380 12.12 -6.38 2.95
N SER A 381 12.23 -7.68 2.64
CA SER A 381 12.99 -8.18 1.50
C SER A 381 12.10 -8.60 0.33
N LYS A 382 12.54 -8.30 -0.90
CA LYS A 382 11.88 -8.75 -2.13
C LYS A 382 11.89 -10.28 -2.26
N ALA A 383 12.96 -10.94 -1.81
CA ALA A 383 13.05 -12.40 -1.82
C ALA A 383 11.97 -13.05 -0.94
N ALA A 384 11.68 -12.49 0.24
CA ALA A 384 10.60 -12.98 1.09
C ALA A 384 9.21 -12.76 0.46
N THR A 385 9.00 -11.62 -0.21
CA THR A 385 7.76 -11.38 -0.98
C THR A 385 7.57 -12.41 -2.11
N ASP A 386 8.63 -12.73 -2.84
CA ASP A 386 8.58 -13.71 -3.92
C ASP A 386 8.32 -15.13 -3.39
N ALA A 387 9.00 -15.53 -2.30
CA ALA A 387 8.75 -16.81 -1.64
C ALA A 387 7.31 -16.89 -1.12
N SER A 388 6.81 -15.83 -0.48
CA SER A 388 5.43 -15.73 -0.04
C SER A 388 4.44 -15.90 -1.20
N TYR A 389 4.74 -15.31 -2.36
CA TYR A 389 3.92 -15.48 -3.56
C TYR A 389 3.87 -16.93 -4.02
N LEU A 390 5.01 -17.64 -4.03
CA LEU A 390 5.07 -19.04 -4.43
C LEU A 390 4.28 -19.95 -3.48
N GLU A 391 4.38 -19.73 -2.17
CA GLU A 391 3.61 -20.52 -1.19
C GLU A 391 2.11 -20.22 -1.29
N CYS A 392 1.75 -18.93 -1.40
CA CYS A 392 0.37 -18.52 -1.66
C CYS A 392 -0.20 -19.19 -2.93
N ALA A 393 0.59 -19.31 -3.99
CA ALA A 393 0.16 -19.99 -5.21
C ALA A 393 -0.07 -21.50 -5.00
N ARG A 394 0.82 -22.15 -4.23
CA ARG A 394 0.65 -23.55 -3.83
C ARG A 394 -0.65 -23.77 -3.07
N GLN A 395 -0.99 -22.87 -2.13
CA GLN A 395 -2.26 -22.91 -1.38
C GLN A 395 -3.46 -22.71 -2.31
N LEU A 396 -3.38 -21.78 -3.25
CA LEU A 396 -4.43 -21.56 -4.24
C LEU A 396 -4.67 -22.78 -5.13
N PHE A 397 -3.61 -23.46 -5.59
CA PHE A 397 -3.77 -24.71 -6.32
C PHE A 397 -4.39 -25.82 -5.47
N ALA A 398 -3.99 -25.95 -4.20
CA ALA A 398 -4.59 -26.90 -3.27
C ALA A 398 -6.08 -26.59 -2.98
N ALA A 399 -6.49 -25.32 -3.05
CA ALA A 399 -7.86 -24.87 -2.87
C ALA A 399 -8.69 -24.81 -4.18
N GLY A 400 -8.18 -25.33 -5.30
CA GLY A 400 -8.77 -25.17 -6.64
C GLY A 400 -10.23 -25.64 -6.81
N GLN A 401 -10.72 -26.48 -5.90
CA GLN A 401 -12.13 -26.91 -5.86
C GLN A 401 -13.09 -25.77 -5.50
N VAL A 402 -12.64 -24.81 -4.69
CA VAL A 402 -13.48 -23.70 -4.18
C VAL A 402 -12.92 -22.33 -4.56
N ILE A 403 -11.69 -22.27 -5.07
CA ILE A 403 -11.07 -21.04 -5.56
C ILE A 403 -10.70 -21.20 -7.03
N TYR A 404 -10.99 -20.17 -7.84
CA TYR A 404 -10.39 -19.96 -9.15
C TYR A 404 -9.17 -19.01 -9.01
N PRO A 405 -7.93 -19.51 -9.16
CA PRO A 405 -6.73 -18.69 -9.00
C PRO A 405 -6.48 -17.80 -10.22
N GLN A 406 -6.09 -16.55 -9.96
CA GLN A 406 -5.60 -15.61 -10.96
C GLN A 406 -4.23 -15.09 -10.54
N PHE A 407 -3.17 -15.44 -11.27
CA PHE A 407 -1.80 -15.08 -10.92
C PHE A 407 -1.36 -13.82 -11.65
N ALA A 408 -1.39 -12.68 -10.97
CA ALA A 408 -1.02 -11.39 -11.53
C ALA A 408 0.46 -11.09 -11.32
N THR A 409 1.26 -11.19 -12.39
CA THR A 409 2.70 -10.99 -12.30
C THR A 409 3.31 -10.69 -13.68
N HIS A 410 4.41 -9.93 -13.70
CA HIS A 410 5.25 -9.74 -14.89
C HIS A 410 6.60 -10.42 -14.75
N ASN A 411 6.79 -11.23 -13.70
CA ASN A 411 8.06 -11.89 -13.41
C ASN A 411 8.12 -13.27 -14.08
N ALA A 412 9.05 -13.45 -15.02
CA ALA A 412 9.18 -14.69 -15.80
C ALA A 412 9.39 -15.93 -14.94
N TYR A 413 10.24 -15.82 -13.90
CA TYR A 413 10.45 -16.90 -12.95
C TYR A 413 9.14 -17.30 -12.26
N THR A 414 8.37 -16.31 -11.80
CA THR A 414 7.08 -16.56 -11.15
C THR A 414 6.10 -17.23 -12.11
N VAL A 415 5.99 -16.76 -13.36
CA VAL A 415 5.13 -17.39 -14.38
C VAL A 415 5.55 -18.84 -14.63
N ALA A 416 6.85 -19.09 -14.82
CA ALA A 416 7.37 -20.42 -15.03
C ALA A 416 7.11 -21.33 -13.82
N ALA A 417 7.26 -20.81 -12.60
CA ALA A 417 6.98 -21.54 -11.38
C ALA A 417 5.51 -21.93 -11.28
N MET A 418 4.57 -21.07 -11.67
CA MET A 418 3.14 -21.44 -11.68
C MET A 418 2.88 -22.61 -12.64
N LEU A 419 3.50 -22.63 -13.81
CA LEU A 419 3.37 -23.74 -14.76
C LEU A 419 3.92 -25.06 -14.19
N GLU A 420 5.05 -25.01 -13.48
CA GLU A 420 5.68 -26.21 -12.90
C GLU A 420 4.99 -26.69 -11.61
N LEU A 421 4.32 -25.79 -10.87
CA LEU A 421 3.59 -26.10 -9.63
C LEU A 421 2.14 -26.52 -9.89
N ALA A 422 1.56 -26.11 -11.02
CA ALA A 422 0.17 -26.38 -11.34
C ALA A 422 -0.09 -27.89 -11.49
N PRO A 423 -1.09 -28.46 -10.79
CA PRO A 423 -1.62 -29.78 -11.14
C PRO A 423 -2.09 -29.83 -12.59
N ALA A 424 -1.97 -30.98 -13.25
CA ALA A 424 -2.35 -31.12 -14.68
C ALA A 424 -3.81 -30.74 -14.98
N SER A 425 -4.72 -30.90 -14.01
CA SER A 425 -6.14 -30.56 -14.13
C SER A 425 -6.50 -29.16 -13.60
N ALA A 426 -5.51 -28.34 -13.24
CA ALA A 426 -5.75 -27.05 -12.62
C ALA A 426 -6.34 -26.05 -13.62
N ALA A 427 -7.49 -25.46 -13.28
CA ALA A 427 -8.07 -24.33 -14.00
C ALA A 427 -7.68 -23.03 -13.30
N TYR A 428 -6.90 -22.20 -13.98
CA TYR A 428 -6.42 -20.91 -13.50
C TYR A 428 -6.13 -19.97 -14.68
N GLU A 429 -5.85 -18.72 -14.39
CA GLU A 429 -5.37 -17.75 -15.38
C GLU A 429 -4.16 -16.97 -14.87
N PHE A 430 -3.43 -16.38 -15.79
CA PHE A 430 -2.48 -15.34 -15.51
C PHE A 430 -3.13 -13.96 -15.69
N GLN A 431 -2.56 -12.95 -15.04
CA GLN A 431 -2.92 -11.57 -15.30
C GLN A 431 -1.68 -10.70 -15.49
N ARG A 432 -1.80 -9.73 -16.38
CA ARG A 432 -0.79 -8.69 -16.62
C ARG A 432 -1.46 -7.32 -16.63
N LEU A 433 -0.65 -6.27 -16.63
CA LEU A 433 -1.15 -4.91 -16.81
C LEU A 433 -1.14 -4.55 -18.29
N HIS A 434 -2.03 -3.66 -18.71
CA HIS A 434 -1.91 -3.05 -20.02
C HIS A 434 -0.58 -2.30 -20.16
N GLY A 435 0.06 -2.41 -21.33
CA GLY A 435 1.37 -1.81 -21.61
C GLY A 435 2.56 -2.54 -20.96
N MET A 436 2.35 -3.66 -20.27
CA MET A 436 3.41 -4.38 -19.53
C MET A 436 3.31 -5.89 -19.65
N GLY A 437 4.47 -6.55 -19.67
CA GLY A 437 4.58 -8.01 -19.68
C GLY A 437 4.25 -8.68 -21.02
N GLU A 438 3.98 -7.91 -22.08
CA GLU A 438 3.61 -8.46 -23.40
C GLU A 438 4.70 -9.36 -23.97
N ALA A 439 5.94 -8.87 -24.01
CA ALA A 439 7.10 -9.63 -24.45
C ALA A 439 7.27 -10.96 -23.68
N LEU A 440 7.04 -10.94 -22.36
CA LEU A 440 7.11 -12.14 -21.53
C LEU A 440 6.01 -13.15 -21.91
N TYR A 441 4.75 -12.72 -21.96
CA TYR A 441 3.64 -13.62 -22.21
C TYR A 441 3.62 -14.16 -23.65
N GLU A 442 4.12 -13.39 -24.61
CA GLU A 442 4.33 -13.87 -25.98
C GLU A 442 5.48 -14.90 -26.06
N ALA A 443 6.61 -14.66 -25.38
CA ALA A 443 7.69 -15.65 -25.28
C ALA A 443 7.21 -16.94 -24.60
N ALA A 444 6.42 -16.82 -23.53
CA ALA A 444 5.84 -17.97 -22.83
C ALA A 444 4.85 -18.74 -23.72
N ARG A 445 4.01 -18.04 -24.51
CA ARG A 445 3.05 -18.66 -25.43
C ARG A 445 3.72 -19.37 -26.61
N ALA A 446 4.85 -18.84 -27.08
CA ALA A 446 5.63 -19.47 -28.14
C ALA A 446 6.18 -20.84 -27.71
N GLU A 447 6.62 -20.99 -26.45
CA GLU A 447 7.10 -22.28 -25.92
C GLU A 447 5.95 -23.18 -25.43
N VAL A 448 4.88 -22.59 -24.89
CA VAL A 448 3.75 -23.31 -24.29
C VAL A 448 2.47 -22.97 -25.06
N PRO A 449 2.15 -23.69 -26.16
CA PRO A 449 0.97 -23.39 -26.98
C PRO A 449 -0.35 -23.42 -26.21
N ALA A 450 -0.44 -24.28 -25.19
CA ALA A 450 -1.59 -24.40 -24.28
C ALA A 450 -1.43 -23.54 -23.01
N LEU A 451 -0.76 -22.38 -23.10
CA LEU A 451 -0.61 -21.47 -21.98
C LEU A 451 -2.01 -21.08 -21.43
N PRO A 452 -2.21 -21.08 -20.09
CA PRO A 452 -3.43 -20.57 -19.49
C PRO A 452 -3.79 -19.16 -19.98
N PRO A 453 -5.08 -18.78 -19.96
CA PRO A 453 -5.51 -17.45 -20.37
C PRO A 453 -4.73 -16.35 -19.64
N VAL A 454 -4.44 -15.27 -20.35
CA VAL A 454 -3.77 -14.09 -19.78
C VAL A 454 -4.73 -12.92 -19.84
N ARG A 455 -5.31 -12.54 -18.71
CA ARG A 455 -6.22 -11.40 -18.60
C ARG A 455 -5.44 -10.10 -18.44
N VAL A 456 -5.81 -9.08 -19.20
CA VAL A 456 -5.21 -7.76 -19.10
C VAL A 456 -5.97 -6.90 -18.11
N TYR A 457 -5.32 -6.50 -17.03
CA TYR A 457 -5.79 -5.47 -16.14
C TYR A 457 -5.67 -4.12 -16.85
N ALA A 458 -6.81 -3.53 -17.17
CA ALA A 458 -7.00 -2.49 -18.18
C ALA A 458 -7.49 -1.20 -17.52
N PRO A 459 -6.63 -0.19 -17.32
CA PRO A 459 -7.02 1.07 -16.70
C PRO A 459 -7.91 1.88 -17.63
N VAL A 460 -8.98 2.44 -17.08
CA VAL A 460 -9.97 3.25 -17.79
C VAL A 460 -10.32 4.45 -16.93
N GLY A 461 -10.19 5.65 -17.48
CA GLY A 461 -10.59 6.86 -16.77
C GLY A 461 -9.99 8.11 -17.36
N THR A 462 -10.41 9.24 -16.81
CA THR A 462 -9.96 10.55 -17.27
C THR A 462 -8.50 10.81 -16.91
N HIS A 463 -7.91 11.82 -17.54
CA HIS A 463 -6.56 12.24 -17.21
C HIS A 463 -6.39 12.66 -15.74
N GLU A 464 -7.42 13.20 -15.08
CA GLU A 464 -7.31 13.62 -13.68
C GLU A 464 -7.21 12.43 -12.72
N ASP A 465 -8.00 11.38 -12.95
CA ASP A 465 -7.98 10.15 -12.16
C ASP A 465 -6.73 9.29 -12.42
N LEU A 466 -6.08 9.48 -13.58
CA LEU A 466 -4.91 8.71 -14.00
C LEU A 466 -3.62 9.10 -13.29
N LEU A 467 -3.46 10.35 -12.89
CA LEU A 467 -2.16 10.86 -12.44
C LEU A 467 -1.66 10.17 -11.15
N PRO A 468 -2.46 10.01 -10.08
CA PRO A 468 -2.02 9.27 -8.88
C PRO A 468 -1.68 7.81 -9.19
N TYR A 469 -2.47 7.18 -10.06
CA TYR A 469 -2.24 5.82 -10.55
C TYR A 469 -0.92 5.71 -11.32
N LEU A 470 -0.61 6.68 -12.20
CA LEU A 470 0.60 6.69 -13.01
C LEU A 470 1.86 6.78 -12.15
N VAL A 471 1.87 7.62 -11.12
CA VAL A 471 3.03 7.71 -10.21
C VAL A 471 3.27 6.38 -9.49
N ARG A 472 2.22 5.75 -8.95
CA ARG A 472 2.36 4.41 -8.35
C ARG A 472 2.88 3.39 -9.37
N ARG A 473 2.37 3.45 -10.61
CA ARG A 473 2.80 2.56 -11.69
C ARG A 473 4.26 2.80 -12.08
N LEU A 474 4.72 4.04 -12.11
CA LEU A 474 6.13 4.38 -12.37
C LEU A 474 7.03 3.92 -11.23
N LEU A 475 6.61 4.08 -9.96
CA LEU A 475 7.38 3.61 -8.80
C LEU A 475 7.50 2.07 -8.76
N GLU A 476 6.39 1.37 -8.98
CA GLU A 476 6.37 -0.11 -9.03
C GLU A 476 7.32 -0.66 -10.09
N ASN A 477 7.35 -0.04 -11.28
CA ASN A 477 8.11 -0.56 -12.41
C ASN A 477 9.53 0.00 -12.51
N GLY A 478 9.75 1.20 -11.97
CA GLY A 478 11.02 1.91 -11.94
C GLY A 478 11.96 1.52 -10.81
N ALA A 479 11.49 0.78 -9.80
CA ALA A 479 12.34 0.31 -8.72
C ALA A 479 13.45 -0.62 -9.26
N ASN A 480 14.68 -0.51 -8.73
CA ASN A 480 15.82 -1.33 -9.16
C ASN A 480 15.57 -2.83 -9.02
N SER A 481 14.73 -3.22 -8.05
CA SER A 481 14.29 -4.59 -7.80
C SER A 481 13.12 -5.04 -8.68
N SER A 482 12.52 -4.13 -9.46
CA SER A 482 11.45 -4.42 -10.40
C SER A 482 11.96 -5.34 -11.49
N PHE A 483 11.23 -6.44 -11.70
CA PHE A 483 11.56 -7.38 -12.75
C PHE A 483 11.42 -6.74 -14.14
N VAL A 484 10.42 -5.87 -14.36
CA VAL A 484 10.19 -5.25 -15.67
C VAL A 484 11.41 -4.44 -16.11
N HIS A 485 12.00 -3.66 -15.19
CA HIS A 485 13.23 -2.93 -15.44
C HIS A 485 14.43 -3.85 -15.74
N GLN A 486 14.55 -4.99 -15.04
CA GLN A 486 15.65 -5.92 -15.24
C GLN A 486 15.49 -6.82 -16.48
N PHE A 487 14.24 -7.06 -16.90
CA PHE A 487 13.90 -8.03 -17.94
C PHE A 487 14.48 -7.65 -19.30
N MET A 488 14.30 -6.40 -19.73
CA MET A 488 14.81 -5.93 -21.02
C MET A 488 16.25 -5.40 -20.96
N ASN A 489 16.80 -5.16 -19.76
CA ASN A 489 18.13 -4.62 -19.59
C ASN A 489 19.22 -5.67 -19.88
N THR A 490 19.87 -5.55 -21.04
CA THR A 490 20.92 -6.46 -21.50
C THR A 490 22.21 -6.40 -20.67
N GLN A 491 22.40 -5.39 -19.82
CA GLN A 491 23.55 -5.30 -18.90
C GLN A 491 23.39 -6.20 -17.67
N ILE A 492 22.18 -6.67 -17.39
CA ILE A 492 21.91 -7.56 -16.24
C ILE A 492 21.91 -9.01 -16.74
N PRO A 493 22.78 -9.90 -16.20
CA PRO A 493 22.82 -11.31 -16.58
C PRO A 493 21.47 -12.00 -16.37
N VAL A 494 21.10 -12.91 -17.27
CA VAL A 494 19.81 -13.61 -17.23
C VAL A 494 19.64 -14.38 -15.92
N GLU A 495 20.71 -15.01 -15.45
CA GLU A 495 20.76 -15.80 -14.21
C GLU A 495 20.44 -14.95 -12.98
N GLN A 496 20.72 -13.64 -13.03
CA GLN A 496 20.35 -12.72 -11.97
C GLN A 496 18.85 -12.34 -12.03
N VAL A 497 18.29 -12.21 -13.23
CA VAL A 497 16.87 -11.88 -13.46
C VAL A 497 15.94 -13.01 -13.03
N VAL A 498 16.36 -14.26 -13.25
CA VAL A 498 15.57 -15.47 -12.92
C VAL A 498 16.09 -16.21 -11.69
N ARG A 499 16.80 -15.50 -10.81
CA ARG A 499 17.32 -16.10 -9.57
C ARG A 499 16.18 -16.65 -8.72
N ASP A 500 16.36 -17.87 -8.23
CA ASP A 500 15.42 -18.52 -7.32
C ASP A 500 15.25 -17.70 -6.02
N PRO A 501 14.01 -17.33 -5.65
CA PRO A 501 13.74 -16.56 -4.44
C PRO A 501 13.98 -17.35 -3.16
N VAL A 502 13.89 -18.69 -3.16
CA VAL A 502 14.10 -19.52 -1.96
C VAL A 502 15.57 -19.50 -1.54
N SER A 503 16.48 -19.80 -2.47
CA SER A 503 17.93 -19.65 -2.23
C SER A 503 18.32 -18.21 -1.90
N SER A 504 17.71 -17.23 -2.56
CA SER A 504 17.90 -15.82 -2.24
C SER A 504 17.49 -15.52 -0.79
N LEU A 505 16.31 -15.94 -0.36
CA LEU A 505 15.81 -15.71 0.99
C LEU A 505 16.70 -16.34 2.06
N SER A 506 17.11 -17.61 1.87
CA SER A 506 18.03 -18.32 2.76
C SER A 506 19.36 -17.58 2.94
N SER A 507 19.91 -17.00 1.87
CA SER A 507 21.14 -16.19 1.95
C SER A 507 20.94 -14.80 2.57
N HIS A 508 19.72 -14.23 2.49
CA HIS A 508 19.39 -12.93 3.06
C HIS A 508 19.16 -12.98 4.57
N ALA A 509 18.71 -14.12 5.13
CA ALA A 509 18.51 -14.29 6.56
C ALA A 509 19.75 -13.92 7.41
N SER A 510 20.94 -14.02 6.82
CA SER A 510 22.22 -13.72 7.46
C SER A 510 22.71 -12.27 7.26
N ARG A 511 21.98 -11.42 6.52
CA ARG A 511 22.41 -10.05 6.17
C ARG A 511 21.65 -8.99 6.96
N PRO A 512 22.32 -7.93 7.46
CA PRO A 512 21.64 -6.80 8.10
C PRO A 512 20.67 -6.12 7.12
N THR A 513 19.42 -5.92 7.54
CA THR A 513 18.43 -5.19 6.75
C THR A 513 18.83 -3.70 6.67
N ARG A 514 18.60 -3.07 5.51
CA ARG A 514 18.79 -1.60 5.38
C ARG A 514 17.63 -0.81 5.96
N VAL A 515 16.48 -1.47 6.15
CA VAL A 515 15.27 -0.88 6.72
C VAL A 515 15.29 -1.12 8.23
N ARG A 516 15.40 -0.02 9.00
CA ARG A 516 15.34 -0.07 10.46
C ARG A 516 13.90 -0.33 10.91
N GLU A 517 13.72 -1.25 11.84
CA GLU A 517 12.44 -1.46 12.53
C GLU A 517 11.97 -0.17 13.22
N PRO A 518 10.65 0.05 13.39
CA PRO A 518 10.13 1.30 13.94
C PRO A 518 10.69 1.68 15.32
N HIS A 519 10.88 0.70 16.21
CA HIS A 519 11.45 0.92 17.54
C HIS A 519 12.92 1.35 17.51
N ALA A 520 13.65 0.99 16.44
CA ALA A 520 15.07 1.23 16.24
C ALA A 520 15.36 2.37 15.24
N LEU A 521 14.34 3.17 14.88
CA LEU A 521 14.44 4.19 13.84
C LEU A 521 15.63 5.16 14.05
N PHE A 522 15.84 5.61 15.29
CA PHE A 522 16.92 6.53 15.67
C PHE A 522 18.24 5.83 16.04
N GLY A 523 18.33 4.51 15.87
CA GLY A 523 19.56 3.75 16.11
C GLY A 523 20.09 3.90 17.53
N ALA A 524 21.39 4.17 17.66
CA ALA A 524 22.07 4.32 18.95
C ALA A 524 21.75 5.64 19.67
N GLU A 525 21.12 6.62 19.00
CA GLU A 525 20.85 7.94 19.60
C GLU A 525 19.78 7.86 20.70
N ARG A 526 18.69 7.11 20.44
CA ARG A 526 17.61 6.85 21.39
C ARG A 526 16.65 5.78 20.87
N ALA A 527 15.87 5.19 21.78
CA ALA A 527 14.69 4.41 21.40
C ALA A 527 13.58 5.32 20.85
N ASN A 528 12.74 4.77 19.96
CA ASN A 528 11.50 5.42 19.54
C ASN A 528 10.37 5.13 20.55
N SER A 529 9.36 6.00 20.62
CA SER A 529 8.12 5.73 21.36
C SER A 529 7.26 4.71 20.63
N GLU A 530 6.52 3.88 21.38
CA GLU A 530 5.60 2.91 20.79
C GLU A 530 4.22 3.54 20.57
N GLY A 531 3.67 3.38 19.37
CA GLY A 531 2.33 3.83 19.04
C GLY A 531 1.30 2.70 19.07
N GLN A 532 0.26 2.86 18.25
CA GLN A 532 -0.87 1.94 18.17
C GLN A 532 -1.25 1.69 16.71
N ASP A 533 -1.48 0.43 16.36
CA ASP A 533 -2.11 0.10 15.09
C ASP A 533 -3.62 0.31 15.19
N PHE A 534 -4.12 1.38 14.57
CA PHE A 534 -5.55 1.68 14.48
C PHE A 534 -6.27 0.87 13.39
N GLY A 535 -5.55 0.16 12.53
CA GLY A 535 -6.11 -0.77 11.54
C GLY A 535 -6.45 -2.14 12.12
N ASP A 536 -5.93 -2.49 13.29
CA ASP A 536 -6.23 -3.76 13.97
C ASP A 536 -7.36 -3.57 15.01
N PRO A 537 -8.54 -4.21 14.79
CA PRO A 537 -9.64 -4.15 15.74
C PRO A 537 -9.29 -4.65 17.15
N ALA A 538 -8.43 -5.68 17.24
CA ALA A 538 -8.03 -6.25 18.54
C ALA A 538 -7.12 -5.27 19.29
N ALA A 539 -6.19 -4.64 18.59
CA ALA A 539 -5.27 -3.67 19.15
C ALA A 539 -6.01 -2.38 19.58
N LEU A 540 -7.01 -1.93 18.81
CA LEU A 540 -7.91 -0.84 19.18
C LEU A 540 -8.75 -1.17 20.42
N ALA A 541 -9.34 -2.37 20.49
CA ALA A 541 -10.11 -2.80 21.65
C ALA A 541 -9.25 -2.88 22.92
N ALA A 542 -8.01 -3.35 22.81
CA ALA A 542 -7.05 -3.38 23.91
C ALA A 542 -6.70 -1.97 24.40
N LEU A 543 -6.43 -1.02 23.48
CA LEU A 543 -6.18 0.38 23.83
C LEU A 543 -7.40 1.01 24.52
N GLN A 544 -8.60 0.77 23.98
CA GLN A 544 -9.83 1.27 24.58
C GLN A 544 -10.02 0.73 25.99
N ALA A 545 -9.77 -0.56 26.23
CA ALA A 545 -9.83 -1.13 27.57
C ALA A 545 -8.82 -0.48 28.54
N GLN A 546 -7.59 -0.21 28.10
CA GLN A 546 -6.58 0.52 28.89
C GLN A 546 -7.06 1.93 29.27
N VAL A 547 -7.67 2.66 28.36
CA VAL A 547 -8.20 4.01 28.62
C VAL A 547 -9.41 3.96 29.56
N GLN A 548 -10.32 3.00 29.36
CA GLN A 548 -11.53 2.86 30.14
C GLN A 548 -11.27 2.45 31.61
N GLN A 549 -10.16 1.77 31.90
CA GLN A 549 -9.72 1.52 33.28
C GLN A 549 -9.56 2.82 34.11
N HIS A 550 -9.32 3.95 33.45
CA HIS A 550 -9.10 5.25 34.08
C HIS A 550 -10.22 6.27 33.82
N ALA A 551 -11.34 5.86 33.21
CA ALA A 551 -12.42 6.78 32.83
C ALA A 551 -13.21 7.33 34.02
N GLY A 552 -13.25 6.60 35.15
CA GLY A 552 -13.93 7.03 36.38
C GLY A 552 -13.01 7.68 37.41
N GLU A 553 -11.70 7.75 37.15
CA GLU A 553 -10.75 8.32 38.12
C GLU A 553 -10.94 9.84 38.23
N THR A 554 -10.83 10.34 39.47
CA THR A 554 -10.81 11.76 39.77
C THR A 554 -9.41 12.17 40.18
N TYR A 555 -8.88 13.20 39.53
CA TYR A 555 -7.51 13.65 39.76
C TYR A 555 -7.47 14.89 40.65
N VAL A 556 -6.42 15.00 41.45
CA VAL A 556 -6.14 16.19 42.26
C VAL A 556 -4.87 16.85 41.74
N GLY A 557 -5.08 17.96 41.05
CA GLY A 557 -4.04 18.89 40.62
C GLY A 557 -3.74 19.96 41.67
N GLY A 558 -2.64 20.68 41.48
CA GLY A 558 -2.28 21.82 42.30
C GLY A 558 -0.77 21.94 42.56
N PRO A 559 -0.36 22.95 43.33
CA PRO A 559 1.05 23.26 43.56
C PRO A 559 1.81 22.09 44.20
N ILE A 560 3.01 21.81 43.66
CA ILE A 560 4.03 20.92 44.25
C ILE A 560 5.21 21.79 44.68
N LEU A 561 5.40 21.96 45.99
CA LEU A 561 6.43 22.83 46.55
C LEU A 561 7.49 21.96 47.23
N SER A 562 8.72 21.99 46.71
CA SER A 562 9.84 21.17 47.22
C SER A 562 9.48 19.69 47.39
N GLY A 563 8.81 19.12 46.38
CA GLY A 563 8.37 17.73 46.36
C GLY A 563 7.09 17.43 47.16
N ARG A 564 6.47 18.42 47.83
CA ARG A 564 5.24 18.24 48.60
C ARG A 564 4.03 18.76 47.84
N ARG A 565 3.10 17.87 47.53
CA ARG A 565 1.79 18.20 46.95
C ARG A 565 0.89 18.83 48.00
N THR A 566 0.18 19.86 47.58
CA THR A 566 -0.91 20.44 48.38
C THR A 566 -2.19 19.62 48.21
N ARG A 567 -3.07 19.60 49.23
CA ARG A 567 -4.23 18.67 49.31
C ARG A 567 -5.59 19.36 49.36
N ASP A 568 -5.61 20.67 49.15
CA ASP A 568 -6.76 21.55 49.30
C ASP A 568 -7.26 22.10 47.96
N ALA A 569 -7.15 21.29 46.89
CA ALA A 569 -7.74 21.57 45.60
C ALA A 569 -9.27 21.65 45.70
N ARG A 570 -9.88 22.66 45.08
CA ARG A 570 -11.33 22.93 45.18
C ARG A 570 -11.97 23.37 43.88
N THR A 571 -11.18 23.81 42.90
CA THR A 571 -11.69 24.26 41.60
C THR A 571 -11.91 23.04 40.71
N PRO A 572 -13.14 22.76 40.25
CA PRO A 572 -13.39 21.64 39.36
C PRO A 572 -12.73 21.86 38.00
N VAL A 573 -12.13 20.80 37.46
CA VAL A 573 -11.69 20.69 36.07
C VAL A 573 -12.70 19.81 35.37
N THR A 574 -13.49 20.41 34.47
CA THR A 574 -14.57 19.72 33.75
C THR A 574 -14.12 19.35 32.34
N SER A 575 -14.64 18.24 31.81
CA SER A 575 -14.33 17.84 30.44
C SER A 575 -14.87 18.87 29.42
N PRO A 576 -14.09 19.24 28.39
CA PRO A 576 -14.60 20.09 27.31
C PRO A 576 -15.59 19.35 26.39
N ALA A 577 -15.56 18.02 26.35
CA ALA A 577 -16.49 17.21 25.54
C ALA A 577 -17.86 17.02 26.24
N ASP A 578 -17.87 16.97 27.56
CA ASP A 578 -19.08 16.96 28.39
C ASP A 578 -18.82 17.70 29.71
N THR A 579 -19.30 18.93 29.82
CA THR A 579 -19.05 19.80 30.99
C THR A 579 -19.73 19.31 32.28
N ARG A 580 -20.62 18.31 32.20
CA ARG A 580 -21.19 17.63 33.36
C ARG A 580 -20.19 16.68 34.01
N GLU A 581 -19.16 16.26 33.28
CA GLU A 581 -18.11 15.39 33.77
C GLU A 581 -17.03 16.20 34.47
N THR A 582 -16.82 15.94 35.77
CA THR A 582 -15.68 16.49 36.52
C THR A 582 -14.52 15.50 36.47
N VAL A 583 -13.45 15.88 35.76
CA VAL A 583 -12.24 15.07 35.61
C VAL A 583 -11.39 15.11 36.87
N GLY A 584 -11.38 16.26 37.55
CA GLY A 584 -10.57 16.45 38.74
C GLY A 584 -10.84 17.75 39.47
N LEU A 585 -10.07 17.97 40.52
CA LEU A 585 -10.01 19.23 41.26
C LEU A 585 -8.61 19.81 41.14
N THR A 586 -8.51 21.11 40.96
CA THR A 586 -7.25 21.85 40.96
C THR A 586 -7.32 23.07 41.88
N ARG A 587 -6.19 23.73 42.04
CA ARG A 587 -6.09 25.09 42.57
C ARG A 587 -4.83 25.75 42.02
N ASP A 588 -4.87 27.07 41.92
CA ASP A 588 -3.71 27.83 41.52
C ASP A 588 -2.74 28.06 42.68
N ALA A 589 -1.46 28.27 42.35
CA ALA A 589 -0.46 28.67 43.32
C ALA A 589 -0.68 30.13 43.75
N SER A 590 -0.60 30.41 45.05
CA SER A 590 -0.56 31.78 45.54
C SER A 590 0.77 32.46 45.22
N ALA A 591 0.79 33.80 45.15
CA ALA A 591 2.01 34.57 44.93
C ALA A 591 3.11 34.27 45.97
N ALA A 592 2.74 33.98 47.22
CA ALA A 592 3.70 33.59 48.27
C ALA A 592 4.30 32.21 47.99
N GLN A 593 3.48 31.24 47.56
CA GLN A 593 3.96 29.90 47.19
C GLN A 593 4.85 29.94 45.94
N ILE A 594 4.56 30.82 44.97
CA ILE A 594 5.41 31.03 43.80
C ILE A 594 6.79 31.57 44.24
N ARG A 595 6.83 32.60 45.10
CA ARG A 595 8.10 33.12 45.63
C ARG A 595 8.90 32.05 46.38
N HIS A 596 8.23 31.27 47.22
CA HIS A 596 8.86 30.16 47.94
C HIS A 596 9.40 29.09 46.97
N ALA A 597 8.64 28.71 45.93
CA ALA A 597 9.11 27.75 44.93
C ALA A 597 10.36 28.25 44.20
N MET A 598 10.40 29.53 43.83
CA MET A 598 11.56 30.15 43.17
C MET A 598 12.78 30.17 44.09
N GLN A 599 12.60 30.51 45.37
CA GLN A 599 13.68 30.49 46.36
C GLN A 599 14.22 29.07 46.57
N ALA A 600 13.34 28.09 46.75
CA ALA A 600 13.73 26.69 46.91
C ALA A 600 14.45 26.14 45.67
N ALA A 601 14.02 26.55 44.46
CA ALA A 601 14.69 26.18 43.22
C ALA A 601 16.10 26.81 43.12
N HIS A 602 16.24 28.08 43.52
CA HIS A 602 17.55 28.76 43.56
C HIS A 602 18.51 28.08 44.53
N GLU A 603 18.06 27.72 45.72
CA GLU A 603 18.85 27.00 46.72
C GLU A 603 19.25 25.59 46.27
N ALA A 604 18.37 24.89 45.55
CA ALA A 604 18.64 23.55 45.04
C ALA A 604 19.51 23.51 43.76
N GLN A 605 19.59 24.64 43.03
CA GLN A 605 20.24 24.69 41.72
C GLN A 605 21.72 24.25 41.74
N PRO A 606 22.58 24.69 42.68
CA PRO A 606 23.99 24.28 42.68
C PRO A 606 24.17 22.76 42.82
N HIS A 607 23.34 22.12 43.65
CA HIS A 607 23.39 20.66 43.83
C HIS A 607 22.89 19.92 42.58
N TRP A 608 21.84 20.41 41.93
CA TRP A 608 21.35 19.83 40.68
C TRP A 608 22.35 20.00 39.51
N ASP A 609 23.02 21.15 39.44
CA ASP A 609 24.01 21.45 38.42
C ASP A 609 25.27 20.58 38.56
N ALA A 610 25.73 20.38 39.81
CA ALA A 610 26.84 19.50 40.14
C ALA A 610 26.56 18.01 39.85
N ARG A 611 25.28 17.61 39.69
CA ARG A 611 24.90 16.23 39.38
C ARG A 611 25.40 15.83 37.99
N PRO A 612 26.02 14.65 37.79
CA PRO A 612 26.51 14.23 36.47
C PRO A 612 25.42 14.24 35.39
N ALA A 613 25.78 14.68 34.18
CA ALA A 613 24.84 14.75 33.05
C ALA A 613 24.17 13.40 32.74
N ALA A 614 24.92 12.29 32.86
CA ALA A 614 24.41 10.93 32.67
C ALA A 614 23.28 10.59 33.67
N GLU A 615 23.38 11.03 34.93
CA GLU A 615 22.32 10.77 35.92
C GLU A 615 21.07 11.61 35.64
N ARG A 616 21.24 12.86 35.19
CA ARG A 616 20.13 13.71 34.78
C ARG A 616 19.42 13.15 33.55
N ALA A 617 20.17 12.66 32.57
CA ALA A 617 19.63 11.96 31.41
C ALA A 617 18.87 10.70 31.84
N ALA A 618 19.41 9.90 32.77
CA ALA A 618 18.73 8.72 33.30
C ALA A 618 17.39 9.06 33.98
N CYS A 619 17.24 10.25 34.60
CA CYS A 619 15.94 10.71 35.09
C CYS A 619 14.92 10.90 33.95
N LEU A 620 15.34 11.48 32.82
CA LEU A 620 14.47 11.69 31.66
C LEU A 620 14.11 10.36 30.98
N THR A 621 15.06 9.44 30.84
CA THR A 621 14.79 8.10 30.31
C THR A 621 13.76 7.36 31.18
N ARG A 622 13.94 7.36 32.51
CA ARG A 622 12.95 6.77 33.42
C ARG A 622 11.59 7.45 33.33
N ALA A 623 11.54 8.76 33.11
CA ALA A 623 10.28 9.46 32.91
C ALA A 623 9.59 9.04 31.61
N ALA A 624 10.34 8.85 30.52
CA ALA A 624 9.82 8.32 29.27
C ALA A 624 9.27 6.88 29.44
N ASP A 625 10.01 6.00 30.12
CA ASP A 625 9.56 4.64 30.40
C ASP A 625 8.26 4.63 31.23
N LEU A 626 8.18 5.50 32.24
CA LEU A 626 6.98 5.64 33.08
C LEU A 626 5.78 6.19 32.31
N LEU A 627 5.99 7.09 31.33
CA LEU A 627 4.93 7.57 30.45
C LEU A 627 4.39 6.42 29.58
N GLN A 628 5.28 5.60 29.00
CA GLN A 628 4.89 4.46 28.18
C GLN A 628 4.15 3.40 29.02
N GLN A 629 4.66 3.06 30.21
CA GLN A 629 4.02 2.10 31.13
C GLN A 629 2.63 2.56 31.59
N ARG A 630 2.41 3.88 31.69
CA ARG A 630 1.15 4.48 32.16
C ARG A 630 0.33 5.08 31.01
N ARG A 631 0.55 4.62 29.79
CA ARG A 631 -0.09 5.16 28.58
C ARG A 631 -1.61 5.27 28.70
N GLY A 632 -2.30 4.23 29.20
CA GLY A 632 -3.76 4.24 29.39
C GLY A 632 -4.27 5.38 30.27
N LEU A 633 -3.58 5.62 31.40
CA LEU A 633 -3.85 6.74 32.31
C LEU A 633 -3.71 8.09 31.61
N PHE A 634 -2.57 8.33 30.96
CA PHE A 634 -2.32 9.61 30.31
C PHE A 634 -3.22 9.86 29.10
N LEU A 635 -3.55 8.82 28.32
CA LEU A 635 -4.53 8.94 27.23
C LEU A 635 -5.93 9.27 27.76
N SER A 636 -6.37 8.62 28.84
CA SER A 636 -7.64 8.95 29.51
C SER A 636 -7.68 10.42 29.94
N LEU A 637 -6.61 10.90 30.59
CA LEU A 637 -6.48 12.30 30.98
C LEU A 637 -6.53 13.25 29.77
N LEU A 638 -5.76 12.99 28.71
CA LEU A 638 -5.72 13.84 27.52
C LEU A 638 -7.08 13.93 26.82
N VAL A 639 -7.81 12.81 26.74
CA VAL A 639 -9.16 12.77 26.18
C VAL A 639 -10.13 13.55 27.06
N ARG A 640 -10.15 13.26 28.36
CA ARG A 640 -11.15 13.78 29.30
C ARG A 640 -10.90 15.23 29.68
N GLU A 641 -9.66 15.62 29.98
CA GLU A 641 -9.27 16.97 30.42
C GLU A 641 -9.10 17.94 29.23
N ALA A 642 -8.46 17.49 28.14
CA ALA A 642 -8.10 18.36 27.02
C ALA A 642 -8.99 18.18 25.78
N GLY A 643 -9.92 17.22 25.77
CA GLY A 643 -10.84 17.01 24.66
C GLY A 643 -10.18 16.45 23.40
N LYS A 644 -9.01 15.80 23.55
CA LYS A 644 -8.28 15.20 22.44
C LYS A 644 -8.98 13.95 21.89
N THR A 645 -8.79 13.69 20.60
CA THR A 645 -9.13 12.38 20.04
C THR A 645 -8.02 11.37 20.35
N LEU A 646 -8.32 10.06 20.31
CA LEU A 646 -7.31 9.03 20.60
C LEU A 646 -6.04 9.10 19.71
N PRO A 647 -6.11 9.53 18.44
CA PRO A 647 -4.91 9.76 17.63
C PRO A 647 -4.09 11.03 17.94
N ASP A 648 -4.65 12.04 18.62
CA ASP A 648 -3.98 13.32 18.97
C ASP A 648 -3.11 13.23 20.23
#